data_AF-A0AAW1S0X8-F1
#
_entry.id   AF-A0AAW1S0X8-F1
#
_cell.length_a   1.000
_cell.length_b   1.000
_cell.length_c   1.000
_cell.angle_alpha   90.00
_cell.angle_beta   90.00
_cell.angle_gamma   90.00
#
_symmetry.space_group_name_H-M   'P 1'
#
loop_
_entity.id
_entity.type
_entity.pdbx_description
1 polymer ?
#
loop_
_entity_poly.entity_id
_entity_poly.type
_entity_poly.pdbx_seq_one_letter_code
_entity_poly.pdbx_strand_id
1 'polypeptide(L)'
;MRRDGYFQQPTREAASALRHRWLAAMALVAVHALLVVSLLLVHAAVKATSVPAASSAGGLGQELLDMPQRIESVLEAAVDDAVDDEPGLIAEQRQARDRDKPAAGPSSFPAEDATGDTKGVEVGAGDLREEQAADDATEPILDPDVGAVKGSATVKEYATTAVDAAAVCNDGSPGAFYHRPGVGDGADKWVIRWVIRFLGGAWCWDAASCAARWLSTPYLMSTLKLPQVTSASAHVDGVPDVVLQSHGILSEDPAANPYFHSWNHVSVWYCSSDSHLGDAPAEGEGLAAIRPAAAPARVSQARGCLAAHDAAHNASRAGDGRLRVQGAGEAGGWQFRGKRIAAAVARRLLGELGLDAGSQVLLTGDSAGGVGCLHNADWLYDMLQPRMPRLTSFKVFIDAGWFLDVPPYTSLRSDGFSFQKCAKGLLHNWHAQFDRTCVEAYGLESWRCFFAQYAHAHVATPALFHEFLYDSANLGCTNGMKPMGPILVAVTDSEASVRAVEYAVEFLAQPGDELLLVHVLYEAKLLCLVARAAPMPVIVAPPRPGAAGTDGRGESALAPQPRKRTFLEAISPHAAAGGGAEARRRADGAGALRGHVDSGVLQFAMNPLAGGTLPHCDRLPPLAPAPPISKPWDGRPLGSPDIPLSELAKTVGALEPEQIHLALGGNDAVFVSWTTGNASIVGDSAEVAGLLNQTRPVSTVEYGLDPDTLDKTVNGSSKAYAQSYPGATYVSGAMHHAKLEGLQPLTTYFYRCGDGAHNAWSRVLNFTTLQAVGPDAFPQRFGLVGDLGQTQNSSVTLRHLTAANPPIVILVGDYSYADNYQPNGQRRRYDQPPSSYHPRWDSWGRFVEPLVSRVPMMAVSGNHEVEPDADGKTFQAYETRYRYPHAESGSESQQEYSFDAAGVHWVMLGWTKTKEHNLDWLRADLAAVERARTPWLIAVIHPPWYNTYNAHFKEVECMRLALEPTFYEFGVDLVFTGHVHAYERHNRVYDYQLNDCAPYYVTIGDGGNIEQLYVEWVNRTNCPPETVTQCPTHQNGHFCPSEQPSWSAYREPSFGMGVLEVKSATEAEWTWHRNQDGAAVVRDRVTFTRGDPACAGRRAPPPALPPALA
;
A
#
# COMPACT_ATOMS: atom_id res chain seq x y z
N MET A 1 32.17 -23.74 2.99
CA MET A 1 33.12 -24.87 2.88
C MET A 1 32.72 -25.96 3.87
N ARG A 2 33.27 -27.18 3.76
CA ARG A 2 33.24 -28.22 4.81
C ARG A 2 34.66 -28.37 5.39
N ARG A 3 34.77 -28.95 6.60
CA ARG A 3 36.02 -29.33 7.30
C ARG A 3 36.91 -28.15 7.73
N ASP A 4 37.68 -28.20 8.82
CA ASP A 4 37.80 -29.18 9.94
C ASP A 4 37.76 -28.40 11.29
N GLY A 5 37.77 -29.08 12.44
CA GLY A 5 37.58 -28.43 13.75
C GLY A 5 38.64 -28.76 14.80
N TYR A 6 38.78 -27.87 15.80
CA TYR A 6 39.42 -28.12 17.09
C TYR A 6 38.88 -27.15 18.15
N PHE A 7 38.32 -27.67 19.23
CA PHE A 7 38.14 -26.97 20.52
C PHE A 7 38.13 -28.03 21.62
N GLN A 8 38.97 -27.87 22.65
CA GLN A 8 38.94 -28.75 23.83
C GLN A 8 37.93 -28.23 24.86
N GLN A 9 37.28 -29.14 25.58
CA GLN A 9 36.45 -28.79 26.74
C GLN A 9 37.34 -28.51 27.96
N PRO A 10 36.98 -27.54 28.83
CA PRO A 10 37.65 -27.36 30.12
C PRO A 10 37.36 -28.55 31.06
N THR A 11 38.30 -28.87 31.94
CA THR A 11 38.16 -29.97 32.91
C THR A 11 37.17 -29.63 34.03
N ARG A 12 36.65 -30.66 34.71
CA ARG A 12 35.61 -30.53 35.75
C ARG A 12 36.00 -29.62 36.93
N GLU A 13 37.29 -29.48 37.23
CA GLU A 13 37.78 -28.66 38.35
C GLU A 13 37.53 -27.16 38.12
N ALA A 14 37.71 -26.67 36.90
CA ALA A 14 37.45 -25.26 36.55
C ALA A 14 35.98 -24.86 36.77
N ALA A 15 35.05 -25.78 36.48
CA ALA A 15 33.61 -25.58 36.72
C ALA A 15 33.26 -25.56 38.23
N SER A 16 34.02 -26.27 39.06
CA SER A 16 33.87 -26.26 40.52
C SER A 16 34.31 -24.92 41.12
N ALA A 17 35.51 -24.45 40.74
CA ALA A 17 36.06 -23.17 41.18
C ALA A 17 35.15 -21.98 40.83
N LEU A 18 34.55 -21.99 39.64
CA LEU A 18 33.57 -20.97 39.24
C LEU A 18 32.32 -20.99 40.14
N ARG A 19 31.77 -22.17 40.47
CA ARG A 19 30.59 -22.30 41.35
C ARG A 19 30.85 -21.74 42.75
N HIS A 20 32.01 -22.02 43.35
CA HIS A 20 32.33 -21.52 44.69
C HIS A 20 32.47 -19.98 44.70
N ARG A 21 33.10 -19.38 43.68
CA ARG A 21 33.17 -17.92 43.53
C ARG A 21 31.78 -17.28 43.32
N TRP A 22 30.89 -17.93 42.57
CA TRP A 22 29.52 -17.44 42.36
C TRP A 22 28.68 -17.48 43.66
N LEU A 23 28.82 -18.54 44.45
CA LEU A 23 28.15 -18.65 45.76
C LEU A 23 28.65 -17.61 46.77
N ALA A 24 29.96 -17.34 46.79
CA ALA A 24 30.53 -16.28 47.64
C ALA A 24 30.03 -14.88 47.25
N ALA A 25 29.93 -14.58 45.94
CA ALA A 25 29.36 -13.32 45.46
C ALA A 25 27.88 -13.15 45.87
N MET A 26 27.07 -14.20 45.72
CA MET A 26 25.65 -14.18 46.13
C MET A 26 25.49 -13.99 47.64
N ALA A 27 26.37 -14.56 48.47
CA ALA A 27 26.38 -14.33 49.90
C ALA A 27 26.70 -12.86 50.25
N LEU A 28 27.67 -12.23 49.56
CA LEU A 28 28.00 -10.80 49.73
C LEU A 28 26.80 -9.89 49.39
N VAL A 29 26.10 -10.19 48.29
CA VAL A 29 24.90 -9.45 47.87
C VAL A 29 23.77 -9.57 48.90
N ALA A 30 23.55 -10.76 49.46
CA ALA A 30 22.56 -10.98 50.52
C ALA A 30 22.87 -10.17 51.80
N VAL A 31 24.15 -10.11 52.20
CA VAL A 31 24.59 -9.28 53.34
C VAL A 31 24.39 -7.79 53.06
N HIS A 32 24.68 -7.32 51.84
CA HIS A 32 24.42 -5.94 51.43
C HIS A 32 22.93 -5.60 51.46
N ALA A 33 22.06 -6.49 50.97
CA ALA A 33 20.61 -6.28 51.02
C ALA A 33 20.08 -6.17 52.46
N LEU A 34 20.57 -7.02 53.37
CA LEU A 34 20.21 -6.96 54.80
C LEU A 34 20.69 -5.67 55.48
N LEU A 35 21.87 -5.16 55.12
CA LEU A 35 22.36 -3.85 55.57
C LEU A 35 21.48 -2.70 55.09
N VAL A 36 21.09 -2.69 53.81
CA VAL A 36 20.20 -1.66 53.25
C VAL A 36 18.82 -1.68 53.91
N VAL A 37 18.22 -2.86 54.08
CA VAL A 37 16.93 -3.01 54.79
C VAL A 37 17.05 -2.53 56.25
N SER A 38 18.14 -2.83 56.93
CA SER A 38 18.40 -2.36 58.31
C SER A 38 18.52 -0.83 58.39
N LEU A 39 19.22 -0.21 57.44
CA LEU A 39 19.35 1.24 57.35
C LEU A 39 18.01 1.93 57.04
N LEU A 40 17.17 1.34 56.17
CA LEU A 40 15.82 1.84 55.88
C LEU A 40 14.90 1.75 57.10
N LEU A 41 14.96 0.65 57.87
CA LEU A 41 14.20 0.50 59.12
C LEU A 41 14.64 1.51 60.19
N VAL A 42 15.95 1.78 60.33
CA VAL A 42 16.46 2.84 61.21
C VAL A 42 15.97 4.22 60.73
N HIS A 43 16.02 4.50 59.43
CA HIS A 43 15.55 5.78 58.88
C HIS A 43 14.04 5.98 59.08
N ALA A 44 13.23 4.92 58.97
CA ALA A 44 11.80 4.94 59.28
C ALA A 44 11.53 5.19 60.77
N ALA A 45 12.27 4.52 61.67
CA ALA A 45 12.15 4.73 63.12
C ALA A 45 12.52 6.17 63.55
N VAL A 46 13.56 6.76 62.93
CA VAL A 46 13.92 8.18 63.14
C VAL A 46 12.82 9.11 62.63
N LYS A 47 12.22 8.84 61.46
CA LYS A 47 11.09 9.65 60.93
C LYS A 47 9.83 9.57 61.79
N ALA A 48 9.63 8.48 62.54
CA ALA A 48 8.45 8.27 63.38
C ALA A 48 8.46 9.07 64.71
N THR A 49 9.52 9.80 65.05
CA THR A 49 9.69 10.41 66.38
C THR A 49 9.80 11.95 66.37
N SER A 50 8.65 12.60 66.23
CA SER A 50 8.41 13.98 66.68
C SER A 50 6.98 14.05 67.26
N VAL A 51 6.64 14.76 68.34
CA VAL A 51 7.29 15.91 69.00
C VAL A 51 7.54 15.62 70.53
N PRO A 52 7.60 16.55 71.53
CA PRO A 52 8.84 16.75 72.30
C PRO A 52 8.89 16.31 73.78
N ALA A 53 10.13 16.09 74.24
CA ALA A 53 10.71 16.40 75.56
C ALA A 53 10.11 15.81 76.88
N ALA A 54 10.85 14.88 77.49
CA ALA A 54 11.32 15.01 78.89
C ALA A 54 12.47 14.02 79.23
N SER A 55 13.21 14.34 80.28
CA SER A 55 14.44 13.73 80.82
C SER A 55 14.51 12.21 81.04
N SER A 56 15.76 11.71 80.95
CA SER A 56 16.36 10.58 81.69
C SER A 56 15.88 9.13 81.46
N ALA A 57 16.58 8.43 80.55
CA ALA A 57 17.09 7.07 80.78
C ALA A 57 18.37 6.86 79.96
N GLY A 58 19.46 6.39 80.58
CA GLY A 58 20.71 6.05 79.89
C GLY A 58 20.79 4.57 79.55
N GLY A 59 21.47 4.21 78.45
CA GLY A 59 21.66 2.81 78.06
C GLY A 59 22.13 2.64 76.60
N LEU A 60 21.20 2.78 75.64
CA LEU A 60 21.41 2.34 74.25
C LEU A 60 22.38 3.19 73.40
N GLY A 61 22.86 4.33 73.89
CA GLY A 61 23.71 5.23 73.09
C GLY A 61 25.11 4.69 72.78
N GLN A 62 25.65 3.79 73.61
CA GLN A 62 27.05 3.37 73.52
C GLN A 62 27.25 2.17 72.59
N GLU A 63 26.38 1.15 72.66
CA GLU A 63 26.50 -0.06 71.81
C GLU A 63 26.35 0.23 70.30
N LEU A 64 25.59 1.27 69.95
CA LEU A 64 25.42 1.73 68.57
C LEU A 64 26.63 2.49 68.01
N LEU A 65 27.53 3.00 68.86
CA LEU A 65 28.75 3.71 68.45
C LEU A 65 29.95 2.78 68.30
N ASP A 66 30.03 1.69 69.09
CA ASP A 66 31.12 0.71 69.02
C ASP A 66 30.94 -0.34 67.90
N MET A 67 29.75 -0.36 67.26
CA MET A 67 29.40 -1.39 66.27
C MET A 67 30.26 -1.40 64.99
N PRO A 68 30.67 -0.26 64.39
CA PRO A 68 31.52 -0.25 63.19
C PRO A 68 32.88 -0.93 63.39
N GLN A 69 33.54 -0.66 64.52
CA GLN A 69 34.88 -1.22 64.83
C GLN A 69 34.85 -2.74 64.99
N ARG A 70 33.72 -3.31 65.45
CA ARG A 70 33.52 -4.76 65.48
C ARG A 70 33.35 -5.34 64.07
N ILE A 71 32.69 -4.64 63.16
CA ILE A 71 32.47 -5.10 61.78
C ILE A 71 33.79 -5.12 60.99
N GLU A 72 34.65 -4.11 61.15
CA GLU A 72 36.02 -4.12 60.56
C GLU A 72 36.83 -5.33 61.06
N SER A 73 36.84 -5.60 62.37
CA SER A 73 37.58 -6.74 62.94
C SER A 73 37.11 -8.13 62.48
N VAL A 74 35.90 -8.24 61.94
CA VAL A 74 35.35 -9.48 61.36
C VAL A 74 35.65 -9.57 59.86
N LEU A 75 35.83 -8.43 59.17
CA LEU A 75 36.19 -8.38 57.76
C LEU A 75 37.68 -8.67 57.54
N GLU A 76 38.58 -8.12 58.36
CA GLU A 76 40.03 -8.41 58.25
C GLU A 76 40.30 -9.91 58.43
N ALA A 77 39.69 -10.53 59.45
CA ALA A 77 39.79 -11.98 59.72
C ALA A 77 39.21 -12.89 58.61
N ALA A 78 38.45 -12.34 57.66
CA ALA A 78 37.88 -13.07 56.52
C ALA A 78 38.67 -12.88 55.20
N VAL A 79 39.70 -12.02 55.20
CA VAL A 79 40.55 -11.76 54.02
C VAL A 79 41.85 -12.56 54.07
N ASP A 80 42.47 -12.70 55.24
CA ASP A 80 43.73 -13.46 55.40
C ASP A 80 43.56 -14.96 55.06
N ASP A 81 42.39 -15.54 55.35
CA ASP A 81 42.07 -16.97 55.10
C ASP A 81 41.88 -17.29 53.59
N ALA A 82 42.03 -16.29 52.70
CA ALA A 82 41.81 -16.39 51.26
C ALA A 82 43.08 -16.22 50.40
N VAL A 83 44.27 -16.09 51.01
CA VAL A 83 45.54 -15.77 50.32
C VAL A 83 46.68 -16.72 50.72
N ASP A 84 46.53 -18.01 50.42
CA ASP A 84 47.67 -18.94 50.33
C ASP A 84 47.31 -20.19 49.50
N ASP A 85 47.69 -20.24 48.21
CA ASP A 85 48.10 -21.49 47.53
C ASP A 85 48.84 -21.23 46.19
N GLU A 86 50.17 -21.40 46.24
CA GLU A 86 51.18 -21.64 45.18
C GLU A 86 51.36 -20.74 43.91
N PRO A 87 52.61 -20.54 43.43
CA PRO A 87 52.94 -19.74 42.25
C PRO A 87 53.51 -20.53 41.05
N GLY A 88 53.71 -19.83 39.92
CA GLY A 88 54.89 -20.05 39.07
C GLY A 88 54.67 -20.45 37.61
N LEU A 89 54.92 -19.50 36.70
CA LEU A 89 55.84 -19.66 35.55
C LEU A 89 55.97 -18.34 34.78
N ILE A 90 57.20 -17.79 34.74
CA ILE A 90 57.59 -16.63 33.92
C ILE A 90 58.80 -17.05 33.06
N ALA A 91 58.94 -16.41 31.89
CA ALA A 91 59.95 -16.64 30.85
C ALA A 91 59.72 -17.94 30.05
N GLU A 92 59.36 -17.82 28.77
CA GLU A 92 60.37 -17.51 27.77
C GLU A 92 59.92 -16.55 26.62
N GLN A 93 60.91 -16.10 25.84
CA GLN A 93 60.80 -15.56 24.47
C GLN A 93 59.92 -14.32 24.21
N ARG A 94 60.46 -13.14 24.59
CA ARG A 94 60.50 -11.99 23.66
C ARG A 94 61.77 -12.08 22.80
N GLN A 95 61.78 -11.39 21.65
CA GLN A 95 62.73 -11.44 20.52
C GLN A 95 62.35 -12.50 19.47
N ALA A 96 62.56 -12.31 18.16
CA ALA A 96 63.31 -11.26 17.45
C ALA A 96 62.42 -10.24 16.67
N ARG A 97 63.04 -9.40 15.81
CA ARG A 97 62.51 -8.11 15.32
C ARG A 97 63.12 -7.74 13.95
N ASP A 98 62.39 -6.94 13.15
CA ASP A 98 62.78 -6.23 11.89
C ASP A 98 63.22 -7.14 10.70
N ARG A 99 62.75 -6.95 9.45
CA ARG A 99 63.21 -5.90 8.50
C ARG A 99 62.41 -5.82 7.17
N ASP A 100 62.22 -4.58 6.72
CA ASP A 100 62.39 -4.01 5.36
C ASP A 100 61.61 -4.48 4.08
N LYS A 101 61.32 -3.46 3.25
CA LYS A 101 60.86 -3.47 1.83
C LYS A 101 62.09 -3.32 0.88
N PRO A 102 62.06 -3.08 -0.47
CA PRO A 102 60.92 -2.80 -1.38
C PRO A 102 60.99 -3.29 -2.88
N ALA A 103 59.86 -3.06 -3.59
CA ALA A 103 59.72 -2.57 -4.99
C ALA A 103 59.96 -3.45 -6.27
N ALA A 104 59.28 -2.98 -7.34
CA ALA A 104 59.50 -3.17 -8.80
C ALA A 104 58.91 -4.40 -9.56
N GLY A 105 58.45 -4.14 -10.80
CA GLY A 105 58.20 -5.11 -11.90
C GLY A 105 59.25 -4.90 -13.02
N PRO A 106 58.97 -5.07 -14.36
CA PRO A 106 57.70 -5.36 -15.05
C PRO A 106 57.79 -6.41 -16.21
N SER A 107 56.71 -6.60 -17.01
CA SER A 107 56.64 -7.28 -18.35
C SER A 107 56.85 -8.82 -18.36
N SER A 108 56.55 -9.62 -19.41
CA SER A 108 56.14 -9.37 -20.82
C SER A 108 55.26 -10.50 -21.43
N PHE A 109 54.74 -10.30 -22.65
CA PHE A 109 54.31 -11.35 -23.63
C PHE A 109 55.56 -12.08 -24.25
N PRO A 110 55.51 -13.12 -25.15
CA PRO A 110 54.43 -13.56 -26.08
C PRO A 110 54.28 -15.10 -26.37
N ALA A 111 53.45 -15.45 -27.38
CA ALA A 111 53.55 -16.59 -28.34
C ALA A 111 53.39 -18.06 -27.88
N GLU A 112 53.04 -19.08 -28.72
CA GLU A 112 52.18 -19.22 -29.93
C GLU A 112 52.00 -20.75 -30.25
N ASP A 113 51.37 -21.12 -31.39
CA ASP A 113 51.24 -22.47 -32.04
C ASP A 113 50.41 -23.58 -31.34
N ALA A 114 49.74 -24.54 -32.03
CA ALA A 114 49.23 -24.73 -33.42
C ALA A 114 48.30 -26.00 -33.40
N THR A 115 47.60 -26.56 -34.42
CA THR A 115 47.44 -26.49 -35.91
C THR A 115 45.92 -26.70 -36.24
N GLY A 116 45.36 -26.88 -37.46
CA GLY A 116 45.78 -26.81 -38.88
C GLY A 116 44.84 -27.63 -39.83
N ASP A 117 44.87 -27.33 -41.14
CA ASP A 117 44.40 -28.13 -42.31
C ASP A 117 42.93 -28.59 -42.49
N THR A 118 42.30 -28.66 -43.69
CA THR A 118 42.63 -28.15 -45.07
C THR A 118 41.39 -28.07 -46.01
N LYS A 119 41.41 -27.11 -46.98
CA LYS A 119 40.81 -27.11 -48.36
C LYS A 119 39.26 -27.26 -48.54
N GLY A 120 38.60 -26.70 -49.57
CA GLY A 120 38.99 -25.76 -50.64
C GLY A 120 38.11 -25.85 -51.92
N VAL A 121 38.23 -24.87 -52.85
CA VAL A 121 37.61 -24.74 -54.23
C VAL A 121 36.33 -23.87 -54.36
N GLU A 122 36.19 -23.16 -55.49
CA GLU A 122 35.20 -22.10 -55.83
C GLU A 122 34.36 -22.39 -57.11
N VAL A 123 33.54 -21.39 -57.52
CA VAL A 123 33.08 -21.01 -58.88
C VAL A 123 31.62 -21.37 -59.28
N GLY A 124 30.85 -20.38 -59.79
CA GLY A 124 29.74 -20.63 -60.74
C GLY A 124 28.51 -19.69 -60.66
N ALA A 125 28.41 -18.71 -61.57
CA ALA A 125 27.38 -17.66 -61.64
C ALA A 125 25.99 -18.02 -62.25
N GLY A 126 24.99 -17.16 -62.01
CA GLY A 126 23.83 -16.90 -62.91
C GLY A 126 22.52 -17.69 -62.68
N ASP A 127 21.39 -17.38 -63.35
CA ASP A 127 20.88 -16.10 -63.90
C ASP A 127 19.39 -16.24 -64.34
N LEU A 128 18.53 -15.22 -64.13
CA LEU A 128 17.17 -15.06 -64.72
C LEU A 128 16.12 -16.20 -64.39
N ARG A 129 14.79 -16.17 -64.69
CA ARG A 129 13.86 -15.19 -65.31
C ARG A 129 12.36 -15.44 -64.93
N GLU A 130 11.46 -14.63 -65.51
CA GLU A 130 10.06 -14.85 -66.00
C GLU A 130 9.52 -16.32 -65.99
N GLU A 131 8.23 -16.64 -65.89
CA GLU A 131 6.93 -15.92 -65.79
C GLU A 131 5.90 -16.90 -65.13
N GLN A 132 4.56 -16.80 -65.08
CA GLN A 132 3.48 -15.99 -65.69
C GLN A 132 2.28 -15.87 -64.71
N ALA A 133 1.05 -15.54 -65.15
CA ALA A 133 -0.19 -15.60 -64.36
C ALA A 133 -1.40 -16.09 -65.18
N ALA A 134 -2.34 -16.81 -64.55
CA ALA A 134 -3.74 -17.02 -64.97
C ALA A 134 -4.52 -17.85 -63.91
N ASP A 135 -5.84 -18.05 -63.99
CA ASP A 135 -6.98 -17.10 -64.05
C ASP A 135 -8.29 -17.91 -63.90
N ASP A 136 -9.39 -17.22 -63.58
CA ASP A 136 -10.81 -17.62 -63.76
C ASP A 136 -11.37 -18.86 -63.00
N ALA A 137 -12.70 -19.01 -63.04
CA ALA A 137 -13.52 -19.73 -62.06
C ALA A 137 -14.28 -20.95 -62.62
N THR A 138 -14.86 -21.77 -61.74
CA THR A 138 -16.31 -22.12 -61.76
C THR A 138 -16.74 -22.97 -60.56
N GLU A 139 -17.91 -22.65 -59.99
CA GLU A 139 -18.76 -23.59 -59.23
C GLU A 139 -19.39 -24.63 -60.19
N PRO A 140 -19.79 -25.87 -59.77
CA PRO A 140 -20.78 -26.04 -58.68
C PRO A 140 -20.83 -27.40 -57.91
N ILE A 141 -21.72 -27.50 -56.89
CA ILE A 141 -22.64 -28.63 -56.54
C ILE A 141 -22.05 -30.07 -56.42
N LEU A 142 -22.29 -30.90 -55.38
CA LEU A 142 -23.08 -30.84 -54.12
C LEU A 142 -22.64 -32.02 -53.22
N ASP A 143 -22.73 -31.90 -51.89
CA ASP A 143 -23.26 -32.99 -51.01
C ASP A 143 -23.71 -32.40 -49.64
N PRO A 144 -24.93 -32.65 -49.13
CA PRO A 144 -25.40 -32.03 -47.89
C PRO A 144 -25.61 -33.03 -46.73
N ASP A 145 -24.77 -32.96 -45.69
CA ASP A 145 -25.20 -33.09 -44.27
C ASP A 145 -24.06 -32.86 -43.25
N VAL A 146 -23.70 -31.60 -43.03
CA VAL A 146 -23.11 -31.14 -41.75
C VAL A 146 -23.80 -29.84 -41.35
N GLY A 147 -24.29 -29.76 -40.11
CA GLY A 147 -25.14 -28.66 -39.64
C GLY A 147 -24.46 -27.28 -39.72
N ALA A 148 -25.13 -26.31 -40.34
CA ALA A 148 -24.56 -25.00 -40.61
C ALA A 148 -24.40 -24.11 -39.37
N VAL A 149 -23.21 -23.52 -39.21
CA VAL A 149 -23.02 -22.30 -38.39
C VAL A 149 -23.55 -21.11 -39.20
N LYS A 150 -24.52 -20.35 -38.66
CA LYS A 150 -25.16 -19.23 -39.36
C LYS A 150 -24.55 -17.87 -38.98
N GLY A 151 -23.76 -17.32 -39.90
CA GLY A 151 -23.65 -15.88 -40.15
C GLY A 151 -22.87 -15.01 -39.17
N SER A 152 -21.64 -14.64 -39.55
CA SER A 152 -21.03 -13.37 -39.13
C SER A 152 -21.62 -12.21 -39.97
N ALA A 153 -21.62 -11.00 -39.41
CA ALA A 153 -22.22 -9.82 -40.05
C ALA A 153 -21.19 -9.04 -40.88
N THR A 154 -21.52 -8.70 -42.13
CA THR A 154 -20.60 -7.95 -42.99
C THR A 154 -20.45 -6.49 -42.55
N VAL A 155 -19.25 -6.17 -42.07
CA VAL A 155 -18.80 -4.80 -41.78
C VAL A 155 -18.75 -3.97 -43.08
N LYS A 156 -19.12 -2.69 -43.00
CA LYS A 156 -19.09 -1.74 -44.12
C LYS A 156 -18.34 -0.46 -43.76
N GLU A 157 -17.55 0.04 -44.70
CA GLU A 157 -16.88 1.35 -44.61
C GLU A 157 -17.78 2.48 -45.12
N TYR A 158 -17.72 3.64 -44.47
CA TYR A 158 -18.47 4.84 -44.81
C TYR A 158 -17.56 6.07 -44.75
N ALA A 159 -17.38 6.74 -45.90
CA ALA A 159 -16.76 8.05 -45.96
C ALA A 159 -17.65 9.13 -45.31
N THR A 160 -17.08 9.98 -44.47
CA THR A 160 -17.78 11.10 -43.80
C THR A 160 -18.03 12.29 -44.73
N THR A 161 -17.24 12.45 -45.79
CA THR A 161 -17.39 13.53 -46.79
C THR A 161 -18.68 13.44 -47.60
N ALA A 162 -19.36 12.28 -47.58
CA ALA A 162 -20.73 12.13 -48.10
C ALA A 162 -21.78 12.92 -47.30
N VAL A 163 -21.47 13.34 -46.07
CA VAL A 163 -22.38 14.07 -45.15
C VAL A 163 -21.84 15.46 -44.78
N ASP A 164 -20.52 15.63 -44.66
CA ASP A 164 -19.86 16.92 -44.48
C ASP A 164 -18.54 16.95 -45.25
N ALA A 165 -18.50 17.67 -46.37
CA ALA A 165 -17.34 17.65 -47.28
C ALA A 165 -16.02 18.15 -46.65
N ALA A 166 -16.07 18.79 -45.48
CA ALA A 166 -14.88 19.21 -44.72
C ALA A 166 -14.54 18.27 -43.54
N ALA A 167 -15.24 17.15 -43.38
CA ALA A 167 -14.86 16.06 -42.47
C ALA A 167 -13.73 15.21 -43.11
N VAL A 168 -12.51 15.74 -43.05
CA VAL A 168 -11.31 15.20 -43.71
C VAL A 168 -10.17 14.94 -42.72
N CYS A 169 -9.36 13.93 -43.03
CA CYS A 169 -8.11 13.59 -42.35
C CYS A 169 -7.06 14.71 -42.47
N ASN A 170 -5.93 14.56 -41.78
CA ASN A 170 -4.87 15.56 -41.76
C ASN A 170 -4.37 15.96 -43.15
N ASP A 171 -4.24 15.02 -44.09
CA ASP A 171 -3.82 15.27 -45.49
C ASP A 171 -4.93 15.80 -46.42
N GLY A 172 -6.18 15.91 -45.94
CA GLY A 172 -7.33 16.29 -46.74
C GLY A 172 -8.09 15.12 -47.40
N SER A 173 -7.68 13.87 -47.16
CA SER A 173 -8.48 12.68 -47.55
C SER A 173 -9.77 12.57 -46.72
N PRO A 174 -10.84 11.90 -47.21
CA PRO A 174 -12.07 11.72 -46.44
C PRO A 174 -11.85 11.05 -45.09
N GLY A 175 -12.46 11.56 -44.01
CA GLY A 175 -12.61 10.77 -42.80
C GLY A 175 -13.48 9.53 -43.07
N ALA A 176 -13.25 8.45 -42.30
CA ALA A 176 -13.96 7.19 -42.48
C ALA A 176 -14.47 6.63 -41.15
N PHE A 177 -15.52 5.82 -41.22
CA PHE A 177 -15.95 4.96 -40.12
C PHE A 177 -16.43 3.61 -40.64
N TYR A 178 -16.35 2.60 -39.80
CA TYR A 178 -16.81 1.25 -40.07
C TYR A 178 -18.08 0.98 -39.26
N HIS A 179 -19.10 0.35 -39.84
CA HIS A 179 -20.31 -0.09 -39.14
C HIS A 179 -20.55 -1.58 -39.36
N ARG A 180 -20.76 -2.29 -38.26
CA ARG A 180 -21.26 -3.67 -38.19
C ARG A 180 -22.71 -3.64 -37.70
N PRO A 181 -23.69 -4.08 -38.53
CA PRO A 181 -25.07 -4.23 -38.08
C PRO A 181 -25.19 -5.21 -36.91
N GLY A 182 -26.08 -4.92 -35.97
CA GLY A 182 -26.43 -5.83 -34.89
C GLY A 182 -27.10 -7.12 -35.38
N VAL A 183 -27.17 -8.12 -34.51
CA VAL A 183 -27.75 -9.44 -34.77
C VAL A 183 -28.61 -9.89 -33.58
N GLY A 184 -29.63 -10.74 -33.83
CA GLY A 184 -30.57 -11.16 -32.79
C GLY A 184 -31.24 -9.97 -32.09
N ASP A 185 -31.32 -10.00 -30.77
CA ASP A 185 -31.88 -8.96 -29.90
C ASP A 185 -31.36 -7.54 -30.19
N GLY A 186 -30.11 -7.38 -30.64
CA GLY A 186 -29.53 -6.07 -30.96
C GLY A 186 -29.95 -5.50 -32.33
N ALA A 187 -30.57 -6.33 -33.18
CA ALA A 187 -31.27 -5.91 -34.39
C ALA A 187 -32.78 -5.68 -34.18
N ASP A 188 -33.29 -5.95 -32.98
CA ASP A 188 -34.73 -6.03 -32.75
C ASP A 188 -35.37 -4.64 -32.63
N LYS A 189 -36.48 -4.41 -33.34
CA LYS A 189 -37.06 -3.08 -33.64
C LYS A 189 -37.63 -2.33 -32.43
N TRP A 190 -37.51 -2.91 -31.24
CA TRP A 190 -37.99 -2.37 -29.98
C TRP A 190 -36.86 -1.99 -29.02
N VAL A 191 -35.65 -2.55 -29.19
CA VAL A 191 -34.51 -2.35 -28.29
C VAL A 191 -33.20 -2.30 -29.08
N ILE A 192 -33.14 -1.48 -30.14
CA ILE A 192 -31.92 -1.34 -30.95
C ILE A 192 -30.83 -0.68 -30.09
N ARG A 193 -29.68 -1.34 -29.96
CA ARG A 193 -28.54 -0.86 -29.15
C ARG A 193 -27.29 -0.62 -29.99
N TRP A 194 -26.47 0.33 -29.54
CA TRP A 194 -25.29 0.83 -30.25
C TRP A 194 -24.05 0.94 -29.36
N VAL A 195 -22.91 0.50 -29.87
CA VAL A 195 -21.57 0.82 -29.35
C VAL A 195 -20.88 1.70 -30.40
N ILE A 196 -20.41 2.88 -30.02
CA ILE A 196 -19.71 3.82 -30.90
C ILE A 196 -18.30 4.01 -30.34
N ARG A 197 -17.28 3.48 -31.02
CA ARG A 197 -15.87 3.60 -30.66
C ARG A 197 -15.19 4.76 -31.40
N PHE A 198 -14.46 5.60 -30.68
CA PHE A 198 -13.43 6.47 -31.24
C PHE A 198 -12.07 5.82 -31.05
N LEU A 199 -11.34 5.56 -32.16
CA LEU A 199 -10.04 4.90 -32.10
C LEU A 199 -8.92 5.81 -31.56
N GLY A 200 -7.95 5.20 -30.92
CA GLY A 200 -6.72 5.80 -30.38
C GLY A 200 -5.58 5.92 -31.38
N GLY A 201 -4.37 6.22 -30.88
CA GLY A 201 -3.16 6.38 -31.69
C GLY A 201 -2.34 7.66 -31.48
N ALA A 202 -2.30 8.21 -30.26
CA ALA A 202 -1.51 9.39 -29.86
C ALA A 202 -1.72 10.65 -30.73
N TRP A 203 -0.77 11.59 -30.75
CA TRP A 203 -0.94 12.91 -31.38
C TRP A 203 0.34 13.42 -32.04
N CYS A 204 0.20 14.50 -32.79
CA CYS A 204 1.25 15.52 -32.92
C CYS A 204 0.75 16.84 -32.31
N TRP A 205 1.64 17.76 -31.97
CA TRP A 205 1.33 18.97 -31.19
C TRP A 205 2.06 20.23 -31.70
N ASP A 206 3.05 20.06 -32.56
CA ASP A 206 3.79 21.11 -33.27
C ASP A 206 4.10 20.65 -34.72
N ALA A 207 4.54 21.58 -35.56
CA ALA A 207 4.78 21.29 -36.98
C ALA A 207 5.82 20.17 -37.20
N ALA A 208 6.83 20.08 -36.34
CA ALA A 208 7.89 19.07 -36.41
C ALA A 208 7.40 17.67 -36.01
N SER A 209 6.59 17.57 -34.96
CA SER A 209 5.97 16.30 -34.55
C SER A 209 4.96 15.80 -35.59
N CYS A 210 4.21 16.67 -36.26
CA CYS A 210 3.32 16.24 -37.35
C CYS A 210 4.10 15.77 -38.59
N ALA A 211 5.22 16.43 -38.92
CA ALA A 211 6.12 15.97 -39.99
C ALA A 211 6.73 14.60 -39.67
N ALA A 212 7.11 14.35 -38.41
CA ALA A 212 7.60 13.05 -37.96
C ALA A 212 6.50 11.97 -38.01
N ARG A 213 5.29 12.29 -37.54
CA ARG A 213 4.11 11.39 -37.55
C ARG A 213 3.73 10.97 -38.98
N TRP A 214 3.79 11.88 -39.95
CA TRP A 214 3.56 11.58 -41.36
C TRP A 214 4.55 10.56 -41.93
N LEU A 215 5.80 10.56 -41.45
CA LEU A 215 6.84 9.63 -41.90
C LEU A 215 6.81 8.29 -41.16
N SER A 216 6.24 8.22 -39.94
CA SER A 216 6.17 6.98 -39.15
C SER A 216 4.82 6.26 -39.21
N THR A 217 3.71 7.00 -39.24
CA THR A 217 2.34 6.49 -39.02
C THR A 217 1.32 7.20 -39.94
N PRO A 218 1.54 7.26 -41.27
CA PRO A 218 0.72 8.04 -42.19
C PRO A 218 -0.76 7.62 -42.24
N TYR A 219 -1.11 6.38 -41.87
CA TYR A 219 -2.49 5.89 -41.77
C TYR A 219 -3.31 6.58 -40.66
N LEU A 220 -2.63 7.13 -39.63
CA LEU A 220 -3.23 7.97 -38.58
C LEU A 220 -3.31 9.46 -38.97
N MET A 221 -3.07 9.76 -40.26
CA MET A 221 -3.12 11.09 -40.85
C MET A 221 -3.84 11.12 -42.22
N SER A 222 -4.21 9.96 -42.77
CA SER A 222 -4.79 9.80 -44.11
C SER A 222 -5.52 8.46 -44.28
N THR A 223 -6.73 8.47 -44.83
CA THR A 223 -7.40 7.24 -45.30
C THR A 223 -6.85 6.76 -46.64
N LEU A 224 -6.26 7.64 -47.46
CA LEU A 224 -5.55 7.25 -48.69
C LEU A 224 -4.21 6.51 -48.42
N LYS A 225 -3.86 6.35 -47.14
CA LYS A 225 -2.73 5.53 -46.66
C LYS A 225 -3.17 4.32 -45.85
N LEU A 226 -4.47 3.99 -45.86
CA LEU A 226 -4.95 2.69 -45.41
C LEU A 226 -4.46 1.59 -46.38
N PRO A 227 -3.82 0.52 -45.87
CA PRO A 227 -3.66 -0.72 -46.62
C PRO A 227 -5.03 -1.39 -46.84
N GLN A 228 -5.15 -2.18 -47.91
CA GLN A 228 -6.45 -2.72 -48.33
C GLN A 228 -6.92 -3.87 -47.43
N VAL A 229 -7.95 -3.60 -46.62
CA VAL A 229 -8.63 -4.61 -45.80
C VAL A 229 -9.66 -5.35 -46.66
N THR A 230 -9.40 -6.62 -46.98
CA THR A 230 -10.25 -7.43 -47.86
C THR A 230 -11.16 -8.43 -47.13
N SER A 231 -10.97 -8.64 -45.83
CA SER A 231 -11.94 -9.33 -44.95
C SER A 231 -11.82 -8.85 -43.50
N ALA A 232 -12.84 -9.12 -42.69
CA ALA A 232 -12.84 -8.83 -41.25
C ALA A 232 -11.92 -9.75 -40.41
N SER A 233 -11.14 -10.63 -41.06
CA SER A 233 -10.24 -11.59 -40.42
C SER A 233 -8.86 -11.67 -41.10
N ALA A 234 -8.50 -10.68 -41.92
CA ALA A 234 -7.21 -10.61 -42.60
C ALA A 234 -6.21 -9.82 -41.74
N HIS A 235 -5.28 -10.52 -41.11
CA HIS A 235 -4.07 -9.92 -40.53
C HIS A 235 -3.20 -9.40 -41.69
N VAL A 236 -2.69 -8.17 -41.59
CA VAL A 236 -1.92 -7.50 -42.67
C VAL A 236 -0.60 -6.98 -42.10
N ASP A 237 0.53 -7.49 -42.59
CA ASP A 237 1.86 -7.12 -42.09
C ASP A 237 2.10 -5.60 -42.13
N GLY A 238 2.62 -5.04 -41.04
CA GLY A 238 2.81 -3.59 -40.87
C GLY A 238 1.55 -2.82 -40.49
N VAL A 239 0.45 -3.53 -40.23
CA VAL A 239 -0.78 -3.03 -39.62
C VAL A 239 -1.03 -3.87 -38.36
N PRO A 240 -1.01 -3.29 -37.15
CA PRO A 240 -1.54 -4.01 -36.00
C PRO A 240 -3.05 -4.26 -36.20
N ASP A 241 -3.65 -5.24 -35.50
CA ASP A 241 -5.05 -5.69 -35.63
C ASP A 241 -6.13 -4.63 -35.25
N VAL A 242 -5.75 -3.36 -35.25
CA VAL A 242 -6.44 -2.17 -34.73
C VAL A 242 -7.67 -1.76 -35.56
N VAL A 243 -7.75 -2.12 -36.84
CA VAL A 243 -8.83 -1.60 -37.72
C VAL A 243 -10.23 -2.05 -37.27
N LEU A 244 -10.37 -3.28 -36.74
CA LEU A 244 -11.65 -3.84 -36.33
C LEU A 244 -11.63 -4.63 -35.01
N GLN A 245 -10.50 -4.68 -34.27
CA GLN A 245 -10.29 -5.39 -32.98
C GLN A 245 -11.46 -6.26 -32.52
N SER A 246 -11.48 -7.52 -32.96
CA SER A 246 -12.54 -8.49 -32.70
C SER A 246 -12.51 -9.07 -31.26
N HIS A 247 -12.13 -8.23 -30.30
CA HIS A 247 -11.84 -8.56 -28.90
C HIS A 247 -12.52 -7.53 -27.96
N GLY A 248 -12.59 -7.84 -26.66
CA GLY A 248 -13.22 -6.96 -25.67
C GLY A 248 -14.67 -6.59 -26.04
N ILE A 249 -15.06 -5.33 -25.79
CA ILE A 249 -16.41 -4.79 -26.03
C ILE A 249 -16.83 -4.89 -27.51
N LEU A 250 -15.88 -4.96 -28.45
CA LEU A 250 -16.15 -5.05 -29.89
C LEU A 250 -16.20 -6.49 -30.45
N SER A 251 -15.91 -7.53 -29.67
CA SER A 251 -15.89 -8.90 -30.20
C SER A 251 -17.26 -9.37 -30.71
N GLU A 252 -17.27 -10.08 -31.84
CA GLU A 252 -18.45 -10.80 -32.35
C GLU A 252 -18.70 -12.12 -31.61
N ASP A 253 -17.72 -12.65 -30.87
CA ASP A 253 -17.83 -13.91 -30.15
C ASP A 253 -18.66 -13.74 -28.86
N PRO A 254 -19.82 -14.42 -28.70
CA PRO A 254 -20.60 -14.36 -27.48
C PRO A 254 -19.92 -15.01 -26.27
N ALA A 255 -18.83 -15.77 -26.43
CA ALA A 255 -18.04 -16.26 -25.30
C ALA A 255 -17.07 -15.19 -24.76
N ALA A 256 -16.41 -14.43 -25.66
CA ALA A 256 -15.56 -13.28 -25.28
C ALA A 256 -16.36 -12.02 -24.92
N ASN A 257 -17.52 -11.81 -25.55
CA ASN A 257 -18.36 -10.62 -25.40
C ASN A 257 -19.85 -10.98 -25.25
N PRO A 258 -20.25 -11.67 -24.15
CA PRO A 258 -21.63 -12.15 -23.96
C PRO A 258 -22.72 -11.08 -23.96
N TYR A 259 -22.37 -9.79 -23.85
CA TYR A 259 -23.32 -8.70 -23.70
C TYR A 259 -23.42 -7.76 -24.91
N PHE A 260 -22.32 -7.47 -25.61
CA PHE A 260 -22.31 -6.50 -26.71
C PHE A 260 -22.17 -7.11 -28.12
N HIS A 261 -21.84 -8.40 -28.27
CA HIS A 261 -21.65 -9.05 -29.59
C HIS A 261 -22.82 -8.83 -30.55
N SER A 262 -24.05 -8.78 -30.02
CA SER A 262 -25.30 -8.61 -30.75
C SER A 262 -25.63 -7.16 -31.13
N TRP A 263 -24.96 -6.17 -30.54
CA TRP A 263 -25.26 -4.75 -30.75
C TRP A 263 -24.72 -4.23 -32.09
N ASN A 264 -25.22 -3.09 -32.55
CA ASN A 264 -24.61 -2.37 -33.67
C ASN A 264 -23.28 -1.78 -33.21
N HIS A 265 -22.18 -2.09 -33.88
CA HIS A 265 -20.85 -1.55 -33.56
C HIS A 265 -20.40 -0.56 -34.62
N VAL A 266 -19.87 0.57 -34.19
CA VAL A 266 -19.33 1.62 -35.06
C VAL A 266 -17.91 1.95 -34.61
N SER A 267 -16.93 1.91 -35.52
CA SER A 267 -15.54 2.31 -35.25
C SER A 267 -15.18 3.53 -36.09
N VAL A 268 -14.91 4.67 -35.45
CA VAL A 268 -14.52 5.93 -36.10
C VAL A 268 -13.01 5.97 -36.28
N TRP A 269 -12.56 6.10 -37.53
CA TRP A 269 -11.13 6.07 -37.86
C TRP A 269 -10.40 7.35 -37.45
N TYR A 270 -9.30 7.21 -36.71
CA TYR A 270 -8.54 8.32 -36.19
C TYR A 270 -7.43 8.76 -37.15
N CYS A 271 -7.80 9.62 -38.10
CA CYS A 271 -6.88 10.22 -39.09
C CYS A 271 -6.67 11.74 -38.92
N SER A 272 -7.04 12.31 -37.76
CA SER A 272 -7.04 13.75 -37.48
C SER A 272 -5.99 14.21 -36.48
N SER A 273 -5.30 13.30 -35.77
CA SER A 273 -4.20 13.60 -34.83
C SER A 273 -4.51 14.57 -33.67
N ASP A 274 -5.79 14.89 -33.46
CA ASP A 274 -6.32 15.95 -32.58
C ASP A 274 -7.25 15.42 -31.47
N SER A 275 -7.14 14.14 -31.12
CA SER A 275 -8.04 13.45 -30.18
C SER A 275 -9.54 13.45 -30.57
N HIS A 276 -9.89 13.61 -31.84
CA HIS A 276 -11.29 13.78 -32.29
C HIS A 276 -11.91 15.13 -31.83
N LEU A 277 -11.09 16.18 -31.63
CA LEU A 277 -11.52 17.47 -31.04
C LEU A 277 -11.42 18.70 -31.96
N GLY A 278 -10.69 18.64 -33.08
CA GLY A 278 -10.47 19.79 -33.95
C GLY A 278 -11.64 20.08 -34.91
N ASP A 279 -11.80 21.35 -35.29
CA ASP A 279 -12.50 21.76 -36.51
C ASP A 279 -11.84 23.00 -37.17
N ALA A 280 -10.52 22.92 -37.38
CA ALA A 280 -9.73 24.01 -37.96
C ALA A 280 -8.81 23.53 -39.11
N PRO A 281 -8.54 24.40 -40.11
CA PRO A 281 -7.33 24.29 -40.91
C PRO A 281 -6.14 24.77 -40.05
N ALA A 282 -4.94 24.24 -40.29
CA ALA A 282 -3.75 24.74 -39.58
C ALA A 282 -3.38 26.16 -40.04
N GLU A 283 -3.46 27.13 -39.12
CA GLU A 283 -2.98 28.50 -39.33
C GLU A 283 -1.75 28.80 -38.45
N GLY A 284 -0.71 29.41 -39.05
CA GLY A 284 0.53 29.74 -38.36
C GLY A 284 1.75 29.76 -39.29
N GLU A 285 2.64 30.73 -39.10
CA GLU A 285 3.87 30.82 -39.89
C GLU A 285 4.78 29.60 -39.67
N GLY A 286 5.17 28.95 -40.77
CA GLY A 286 5.97 27.72 -40.78
C GLY A 286 5.19 26.45 -41.10
N LEU A 287 3.90 26.35 -40.76
CA LEU A 287 3.09 25.15 -41.06
C LEU A 287 2.82 24.96 -42.56
N ALA A 288 2.63 26.05 -43.31
CA ALA A 288 2.49 26.03 -44.76
C ALA A 288 3.79 25.64 -45.52
N ALA A 289 4.94 25.58 -44.84
CA ALA A 289 6.22 25.21 -45.44
C ALA A 289 6.46 23.69 -45.42
N ILE A 290 5.80 22.93 -44.54
CA ILE A 290 5.92 21.47 -44.46
C ILE A 290 4.99 20.82 -45.48
N ARG A 291 5.33 20.99 -46.76
CA ARG A 291 4.68 20.29 -47.88
C ARG A 291 5.11 18.81 -47.92
N PRO A 292 4.25 17.89 -48.36
CA PRO A 292 4.61 16.49 -48.61
C PRO A 292 5.48 16.33 -49.87
N ALA A 293 6.71 16.86 -49.82
CA ALA A 293 7.74 16.69 -50.83
C ALA A 293 8.83 15.71 -50.32
N ALA A 294 9.44 14.96 -51.23
CA ALA A 294 10.35 13.87 -50.86
C ALA A 294 11.56 14.34 -50.03
N ALA A 295 11.91 13.57 -49.00
CA ALA A 295 12.87 13.98 -47.97
C ALA A 295 14.32 14.08 -48.49
N PRO A 296 15.06 15.14 -48.11
CA PRO A 296 16.52 15.15 -48.19
C PRO A 296 17.12 14.26 -47.08
N ALA A 297 18.13 13.46 -47.42
CA ALA A 297 18.76 12.56 -46.46
C ALA A 297 19.66 13.29 -45.44
N ARG A 298 19.81 12.69 -44.26
CA ARG A 298 20.65 13.08 -43.09
C ARG A 298 20.06 14.13 -42.15
N VAL A 299 19.26 13.64 -41.19
CA VAL A 299 19.29 14.14 -39.80
C VAL A 299 19.85 13.01 -38.93
N SER A 300 20.73 13.33 -37.98
CA SER A 300 21.39 12.34 -37.10
C SER A 300 20.44 11.81 -36.01
N GLN A 301 20.66 10.56 -35.62
CA GLN A 301 19.79 9.75 -34.75
C GLN A 301 19.28 10.45 -33.49
N ALA A 302 18.00 10.82 -33.48
CA ALA A 302 17.21 10.98 -32.27
C ALA A 302 16.40 9.70 -32.01
N ARG A 303 17.01 8.70 -31.35
CA ARG A 303 16.29 7.47 -30.92
C ARG A 303 15.50 7.73 -29.63
N GLY A 304 14.47 8.55 -29.73
CA GLY A 304 13.40 8.70 -28.74
C GLY A 304 12.37 7.57 -28.82
N CYS A 305 11.63 7.34 -27.73
CA CYS A 305 10.74 6.18 -27.59
C CYS A 305 9.35 6.38 -28.24
N LEU A 306 9.33 6.46 -29.56
CA LEU A 306 8.13 6.32 -30.41
C LEU A 306 8.23 5.15 -31.42
N ALA A 307 9.27 4.33 -31.29
CA ALA A 307 9.46 3.08 -32.03
C ALA A 307 9.78 1.97 -31.03
N ALA A 308 8.72 1.35 -30.48
CA ALA A 308 8.77 0.20 -29.59
C ALA A 308 7.78 -0.91 -29.99
N HIS A 309 7.33 -0.89 -31.25
CA HIS A 309 6.69 -2.01 -31.91
C HIS A 309 7.21 -2.16 -33.34
N ASP A 310 7.15 -3.38 -33.83
CA ASP A 310 7.72 -3.92 -35.08
C ASP A 310 9.24 -3.78 -35.33
N ALA A 311 9.77 -4.79 -36.03
CA ALA A 311 11.17 -5.19 -35.94
C ALA A 311 12.02 -4.83 -37.18
N ALA A 312 13.34 -4.90 -37.01
CA ALA A 312 14.30 -4.66 -38.09
C ALA A 312 14.58 -5.93 -38.93
N HIS A 313 14.75 -5.73 -40.24
CA HIS A 313 15.07 -6.74 -41.27
C HIS A 313 13.89 -7.68 -41.61
N ASN A 314 13.40 -7.74 -42.84
CA ASN A 314 14.21 -7.93 -44.05
C ASN A 314 13.78 -7.05 -45.26
N ALA A 315 14.45 -7.20 -46.41
CA ALA A 315 14.44 -6.22 -47.50
C ALA A 315 13.59 -6.57 -48.74
N SER A 316 13.19 -5.51 -49.46
CA SER A 316 13.02 -5.43 -50.92
C SER A 316 12.08 -6.41 -51.65
N ARG A 317 10.92 -5.91 -52.08
CA ARG A 317 10.54 -5.80 -53.52
C ARG A 317 9.29 -4.93 -53.68
N ALA A 318 9.09 -4.38 -54.87
CA ALA A 318 7.90 -3.59 -55.22
C ALA A 318 7.01 -4.36 -56.21
N GLY A 319 5.70 -4.18 -56.10
CA GLY A 319 4.70 -4.61 -57.07
C GLY A 319 3.58 -3.57 -57.12
N ASP A 320 3.24 -3.08 -58.30
CA ASP A 320 2.25 -2.02 -58.50
C ASP A 320 0.83 -2.62 -58.68
N GLY A 321 -0.18 -2.00 -58.09
CA GLY A 321 -1.53 -2.57 -57.91
C GLY A 321 -2.62 -1.50 -57.74
N ARG A 322 -2.64 -0.52 -58.65
CA ARG A 322 -3.40 0.73 -58.49
C ARG A 322 -4.91 0.53 -58.51
N LEU A 323 -5.57 0.97 -57.44
CA LEU A 323 -6.96 1.45 -57.49
C LEU A 323 -6.94 2.99 -57.53
N ARG A 324 -7.55 3.59 -58.55
CA ARG A 324 -7.53 5.04 -58.79
C ARG A 324 -8.71 5.73 -58.10
N VAL A 325 -8.43 6.73 -57.26
CA VAL A 325 -9.36 7.80 -56.90
C VAL A 325 -8.67 9.14 -57.21
N GLN A 326 -9.43 10.15 -57.63
CA GLN A 326 -8.90 11.42 -58.16
C GLN A 326 -8.84 12.51 -57.09
N GLY A 327 -7.75 13.29 -57.09
CA GLY A 327 -7.76 14.71 -56.72
C GLY A 327 -8.05 15.08 -55.26
N ALA A 328 -7.17 14.69 -54.32
CA ALA A 328 -7.11 15.28 -52.99
C ALA A 328 -5.66 15.73 -52.69
N GLY A 329 -5.37 17.01 -52.94
CA GLY A 329 -4.07 17.62 -52.62
C GLY A 329 -3.54 18.60 -53.67
N GLU A 330 -4.02 19.86 -53.65
CA GLU A 330 -3.38 20.99 -54.35
C GLU A 330 -3.90 22.38 -53.87
N ALA A 331 -4.08 22.59 -52.55
CA ALA A 331 -4.45 23.91 -52.00
C ALA A 331 -4.07 24.17 -50.53
N GLY A 332 -4.58 23.34 -49.60
CA GLY A 332 -4.49 23.60 -48.16
C GLY A 332 -3.27 22.99 -47.47
N GLY A 333 -2.94 23.53 -46.29
CA GLY A 333 -2.06 22.85 -45.31
C GLY A 333 -2.81 21.79 -44.51
N TRP A 334 -2.12 21.19 -43.53
CA TRP A 334 -2.67 20.18 -42.62
C TRP A 334 -4.03 20.58 -42.03
N GLN A 335 -4.97 19.63 -41.99
CA GLN A 335 -6.32 19.81 -41.42
C GLN A 335 -6.43 19.13 -40.06
N PHE A 336 -7.19 19.71 -39.12
CA PHE A 336 -7.46 19.10 -37.82
C PHE A 336 -8.98 19.17 -37.57
N ARG A 337 -9.68 18.09 -37.94
CA ARG A 337 -11.14 18.04 -38.15
C ARG A 337 -11.82 16.93 -37.36
N GLY A 338 -11.19 16.40 -36.32
CA GLY A 338 -11.66 15.25 -35.57
C GLY A 338 -13.09 15.39 -35.03
N LYS A 339 -13.45 16.56 -34.50
CA LYS A 339 -14.81 16.82 -34.00
C LYS A 339 -15.83 16.94 -35.14
N ARG A 340 -15.38 17.40 -36.30
CA ARG A 340 -16.19 17.44 -37.52
C ARG A 340 -16.41 16.05 -38.14
N ILE A 341 -15.41 15.17 -38.07
CA ILE A 341 -15.52 13.75 -38.41
C ILE A 341 -16.54 13.09 -37.47
N ALA A 342 -16.41 13.26 -36.15
CA ALA A 342 -17.39 12.79 -35.17
C ALA A 342 -18.82 13.29 -35.46
N ALA A 343 -18.99 14.58 -35.78
CA ALA A 343 -20.29 15.15 -36.18
C ALA A 343 -20.85 14.47 -37.44
N ALA A 344 -20.02 14.25 -38.46
CA ALA A 344 -20.44 13.62 -39.71
C ALA A 344 -20.83 12.14 -39.52
N VAL A 345 -20.12 11.41 -38.65
CA VAL A 345 -20.50 10.05 -38.22
C VAL A 345 -21.87 10.08 -37.54
N ALA A 346 -22.04 10.88 -36.48
CA ALA A 346 -23.29 10.93 -35.71
C ALA A 346 -24.50 11.30 -36.58
N ARG A 347 -24.35 12.29 -37.48
CA ARG A 347 -25.37 12.65 -38.49
C ARG A 347 -25.71 11.49 -39.43
N ARG A 348 -24.72 10.71 -39.88
CA ARG A 348 -24.93 9.57 -40.79
C ARG A 348 -25.61 8.40 -40.09
N LEU A 349 -25.22 8.10 -38.85
CA LEU A 349 -25.87 7.10 -38.02
C LEU A 349 -27.36 7.43 -37.81
N LEU A 350 -27.67 8.69 -37.46
CA LEU A 350 -29.04 9.21 -37.29
C LEU A 350 -29.85 9.35 -38.59
N GLY A 351 -29.22 9.31 -39.76
CA GLY A 351 -29.84 9.64 -41.06
C GLY A 351 -30.00 8.46 -42.02
N GLU A 352 -29.06 7.51 -41.98
CA GLU A 352 -28.96 6.40 -42.94
C GLU A 352 -28.91 5.01 -42.28
N LEU A 353 -28.43 4.91 -41.04
CA LEU A 353 -28.09 3.61 -40.43
C LEU A 353 -28.97 3.23 -39.21
N GLY A 354 -29.95 4.06 -38.85
CA GLY A 354 -31.02 3.69 -37.90
C GLY A 354 -30.73 3.96 -36.42
N LEU A 355 -29.79 4.88 -36.11
CA LEU A 355 -29.53 5.28 -34.72
C LEU A 355 -30.70 6.05 -34.10
N ASP A 356 -31.51 6.75 -34.90
CA ASP A 356 -32.75 7.44 -34.48
C ASP A 356 -33.77 6.50 -33.81
N ALA A 357 -33.82 5.24 -34.23
CA ALA A 357 -34.66 4.20 -33.64
C ALA A 357 -34.03 3.51 -32.40
N GLY A 358 -32.80 3.90 -32.03
CA GLY A 358 -32.03 3.34 -30.93
C GLY A 358 -32.57 3.66 -29.53
N SER A 359 -32.38 2.74 -28.59
CA SER A 359 -32.77 2.89 -27.18
C SER A 359 -31.61 3.00 -26.21
N GLN A 360 -30.45 2.42 -26.53
CA GLN A 360 -29.25 2.51 -25.68
C GLN A 360 -28.00 2.75 -26.53
N VAL A 361 -27.12 3.64 -26.06
CA VAL A 361 -25.84 3.97 -26.69
C VAL A 361 -24.73 3.91 -25.65
N LEU A 362 -23.68 3.15 -25.96
CA LEU A 362 -22.40 3.20 -25.28
C LEU A 362 -21.40 3.93 -26.19
N LEU A 363 -21.01 5.14 -25.82
CA LEU A 363 -19.86 5.81 -26.41
C LEU A 363 -18.61 5.21 -25.75
N THR A 364 -17.59 4.84 -26.53
CA THR A 364 -16.36 4.26 -26.00
C THR A 364 -15.13 4.76 -26.77
N GLY A 365 -13.96 4.77 -26.16
CA GLY A 365 -12.75 5.16 -26.88
C GLY A 365 -11.47 4.87 -26.11
N ASP A 366 -10.45 4.55 -26.87
CA ASP A 366 -9.12 4.13 -26.46
C ASP A 366 -8.10 5.26 -26.60
N SER A 367 -7.26 5.51 -25.60
CA SER A 367 -6.10 6.43 -25.68
C SER A 367 -6.54 7.84 -26.12
N ALA A 368 -6.03 8.33 -27.27
CA ALA A 368 -6.46 9.59 -27.89
C ALA A 368 -7.97 9.62 -28.23
N GLY A 369 -8.57 8.47 -28.55
CA GLY A 369 -10.00 8.28 -28.71
C GLY A 369 -10.77 8.42 -27.39
N GLY A 370 -10.21 7.94 -26.27
CA GLY A 370 -10.79 8.07 -24.93
C GLY A 370 -10.91 9.52 -24.46
N VAL A 371 -9.86 10.32 -24.65
CA VAL A 371 -9.90 11.79 -24.47
C VAL A 371 -10.94 12.43 -25.40
N GLY A 372 -11.06 11.92 -26.63
CA GLY A 372 -12.10 12.31 -27.58
C GLY A 372 -13.51 12.04 -27.08
N CYS A 373 -13.75 10.89 -26.46
CA CYS A 373 -15.04 10.52 -25.89
C CYS A 373 -15.42 11.40 -24.70
N LEU A 374 -14.46 11.74 -23.82
CA LEU A 374 -14.72 12.62 -22.67
C LEU A 374 -15.27 13.98 -23.10
N HIS A 375 -14.62 14.66 -24.05
CA HIS A 375 -15.00 16.02 -24.47
C HIS A 375 -16.10 16.09 -25.54
N ASN A 376 -16.42 14.97 -26.17
CA ASN A 376 -17.58 14.87 -27.06
C ASN A 376 -18.82 14.29 -26.36
N ALA A 377 -18.73 13.85 -25.09
CA ALA A 377 -19.81 13.19 -24.35
C ALA A 377 -21.14 13.96 -24.37
N ASP A 378 -21.18 15.11 -23.67
CA ASP A 378 -22.38 15.94 -23.53
C ASP A 378 -22.83 16.53 -24.87
N TRP A 379 -21.88 16.91 -25.72
CA TRP A 379 -22.17 17.45 -27.05
C TRP A 379 -22.76 16.42 -28.03
N LEU A 380 -22.38 15.14 -27.91
CA LEU A 380 -23.04 14.05 -28.64
C LEU A 380 -24.39 13.70 -28.01
N TYR A 381 -24.51 13.71 -26.69
CA TYR A 381 -25.80 13.54 -26.01
C TYR A 381 -26.81 14.58 -26.50
N ASP A 382 -26.47 15.87 -26.47
CA ASP A 382 -27.29 16.98 -26.96
C ASP A 382 -27.61 16.88 -28.47
N MET A 383 -26.71 16.31 -29.28
CA MET A 383 -26.96 16.09 -30.71
C MET A 383 -27.92 14.92 -30.98
N LEU A 384 -27.84 13.87 -30.16
CA LEU A 384 -28.53 12.60 -30.36
C LEU A 384 -29.90 12.57 -29.67
N GLN A 385 -29.99 13.02 -28.42
CA GLN A 385 -31.20 12.93 -27.58
C GLN A 385 -32.46 13.55 -28.23
N PRO A 386 -32.41 14.74 -28.86
CA PRO A 386 -33.59 15.32 -29.53
C PRO A 386 -34.05 14.55 -30.77
N ARG A 387 -33.24 13.61 -31.26
CA ARG A 387 -33.47 12.80 -32.46
C ARG A 387 -33.63 11.31 -32.19
N MET A 388 -33.45 10.87 -30.94
CA MET A 388 -33.62 9.50 -30.49
C MET A 388 -34.76 9.42 -29.45
N PRO A 389 -36.04 9.44 -29.87
CA PRO A 389 -37.20 9.50 -28.97
C PRO A 389 -37.42 8.23 -28.12
N ARG A 390 -36.49 7.27 -28.17
CA ARG A 390 -36.46 6.02 -27.38
C ARG A 390 -35.21 5.88 -26.51
N LEU A 391 -34.30 6.87 -26.52
CA LEU A 391 -33.05 6.83 -25.78
C LEU A 391 -33.32 6.77 -24.27
N THR A 392 -33.07 5.61 -23.65
CA THR A 392 -33.19 5.37 -22.21
C THR A 392 -31.85 5.32 -21.49
N SER A 393 -30.73 5.21 -22.23
CA SER A 393 -29.39 5.22 -21.66
C SER A 393 -28.37 5.68 -22.71
N PHE A 394 -27.62 6.73 -22.35
CA PHE A 394 -26.40 7.16 -23.04
C PHE A 394 -25.32 7.24 -21.97
N LYS A 395 -24.25 6.45 -22.10
CA LYS A 395 -23.11 6.43 -21.16
C LYS A 395 -21.78 6.35 -21.91
N VAL A 396 -20.70 6.77 -21.26
CA VAL A 396 -19.34 6.76 -21.84
C VAL A 396 -18.42 5.78 -21.11
N PHE A 397 -17.66 4.98 -21.85
CA PHE A 397 -16.58 4.13 -21.34
C PHE A 397 -15.25 4.60 -21.92
N ILE A 398 -14.34 5.06 -21.06
CA ILE A 398 -13.07 5.66 -21.48
C ILE A 398 -11.96 4.67 -21.12
N ASP A 399 -11.24 4.17 -22.13
CA ASP A 399 -10.15 3.21 -21.99
C ASP A 399 -8.81 3.90 -22.33
N ALA A 400 -7.74 3.69 -21.56
CA ALA A 400 -6.43 4.36 -21.74
C ALA A 400 -6.48 5.91 -21.83
N GLY A 401 -7.57 6.55 -21.41
CA GLY A 401 -7.82 7.99 -21.63
C GLY A 401 -7.42 8.89 -20.47
N TRP A 402 -6.95 8.35 -19.34
CA TRP A 402 -6.60 9.14 -18.16
C TRP A 402 -5.12 9.51 -18.17
N PHE A 403 -4.79 10.53 -18.96
CA PHE A 403 -3.47 11.15 -18.92
C PHE A 403 -3.33 12.06 -17.69
N LEU A 404 -2.15 12.04 -17.05
CA LEU A 404 -1.87 12.80 -15.83
C LEU A 404 -1.06 14.08 -16.07
N ASP A 405 -1.55 15.21 -15.57
CA ASP A 405 -0.78 16.45 -15.44
C ASP A 405 0.02 16.41 -14.14
N VAL A 406 1.14 15.67 -14.18
CA VAL A 406 2.13 15.59 -13.12
C VAL A 406 3.52 15.90 -13.68
N PRO A 407 4.43 16.53 -12.89
CA PRO A 407 5.83 16.66 -13.28
C PRO A 407 6.47 15.28 -13.51
N PRO A 408 7.32 15.11 -14.54
CA PRO A 408 8.00 13.83 -14.75
C PRO A 408 8.99 13.55 -13.61
N TYR A 409 8.95 12.33 -13.07
CA TYR A 409 9.77 11.84 -11.96
C TYR A 409 11.28 11.91 -12.25
N THR A 410 11.67 11.91 -13.53
CA THR A 410 13.06 12.15 -13.96
C THR A 410 13.13 13.08 -15.17
N SER A 411 14.17 13.92 -15.22
CA SER A 411 14.47 14.79 -16.37
C SER A 411 15.16 14.04 -17.53
N LEU A 412 14.94 12.74 -17.68
CA LEU A 412 15.74 11.86 -18.54
C LEU A 412 15.28 11.76 -20.00
N ARG A 413 14.14 12.38 -20.37
CA ARG A 413 13.67 12.41 -21.77
C ARG A 413 14.39 13.50 -22.59
N SER A 414 15.27 13.07 -23.49
CA SER A 414 16.06 13.92 -24.38
C SER A 414 15.28 14.48 -25.59
N ASP A 415 14.01 14.11 -25.75
CA ASP A 415 13.11 14.59 -26.81
C ASP A 415 12.24 15.80 -26.39
N GLY A 416 12.19 16.11 -25.08
CA GLY A 416 11.35 17.19 -24.56
C GLY A 416 9.84 16.93 -24.66
N PHE A 417 9.41 15.66 -24.74
CA PHE A 417 7.99 15.31 -24.70
C PHE A 417 7.41 15.48 -23.28
N SER A 418 6.23 16.08 -23.19
CA SER A 418 5.33 15.97 -22.02
C SER A 418 3.88 16.07 -22.46
N PHE A 419 2.95 15.49 -21.70
CA PHE A 419 1.51 15.63 -22.00
C PHE A 419 1.05 17.09 -21.93
N GLN A 420 1.67 17.94 -21.10
CA GLN A 420 1.40 19.39 -21.13
C GLN A 420 1.74 20.02 -22.47
N LYS A 421 2.81 19.57 -23.14
CA LYS A 421 3.19 20.05 -24.47
C LYS A 421 2.16 19.60 -25.52
N CYS A 422 1.67 18.37 -25.41
CA CYS A 422 0.57 17.87 -26.24
C CYS A 422 -0.71 18.70 -26.04
N ALA A 423 -1.18 18.84 -24.80
CA ALA A 423 -2.37 19.59 -24.44
C ALA A 423 -2.36 21.04 -24.97
N LYS A 424 -1.23 21.74 -24.77
CA LYS A 424 -1.03 23.12 -25.24
C LYS A 424 -0.99 23.19 -26.78
N GLY A 425 -0.35 22.24 -27.44
CA GLY A 425 -0.32 22.18 -28.90
C GLY A 425 -1.68 21.87 -29.53
N LEU A 426 -2.42 20.91 -28.99
CA LEU A 426 -3.80 20.58 -29.40
C LEU A 426 -4.71 21.81 -29.30
N LEU A 427 -4.67 22.52 -28.17
CA LEU A 427 -5.50 23.70 -27.96
C LEU A 427 -5.10 24.89 -28.86
N HIS A 428 -3.80 25.22 -28.90
CA HIS A 428 -3.34 26.48 -29.50
C HIS A 428 -3.01 26.39 -31.00
N ASN A 429 -2.58 25.21 -31.50
CA ASN A 429 -2.21 25.03 -32.91
C ASN A 429 -3.32 24.36 -33.71
N TRP A 430 -4.03 23.37 -33.11
CA TRP A 430 -5.05 22.56 -33.80
C TRP A 430 -6.49 22.94 -33.44
N HIS A 431 -6.68 23.91 -32.54
CA HIS A 431 -7.99 24.37 -32.05
C HIS A 431 -8.89 23.25 -31.52
N ALA A 432 -8.30 22.32 -30.74
CA ALA A 432 -9.03 21.25 -30.07
C ALA A 432 -10.11 21.81 -29.12
N GLN A 433 -11.37 21.42 -29.35
CA GLN A 433 -12.51 21.88 -28.57
C GLN A 433 -12.79 20.95 -27.39
N PHE A 434 -12.10 21.18 -26.27
CA PHE A 434 -12.42 20.60 -24.96
C PHE A 434 -13.83 20.98 -24.48
N ASP A 435 -14.27 20.44 -23.34
CA ASP A 435 -15.55 20.85 -22.74
C ASP A 435 -15.57 22.36 -22.45
N ARG A 436 -16.71 22.98 -22.74
CA ARG A 436 -16.92 24.42 -22.60
C ARG A 436 -16.88 24.88 -21.15
N THR A 437 -17.51 24.17 -20.22
CA THR A 437 -17.57 24.58 -18.80
C THR A 437 -16.19 24.43 -18.15
N CYS A 438 -15.41 23.42 -18.55
CA CYS A 438 -14.00 23.32 -18.18
C CYS A 438 -13.17 24.49 -18.73
N VAL A 439 -13.32 24.81 -20.02
CA VAL A 439 -12.60 25.95 -20.64
C VAL A 439 -12.96 27.28 -19.97
N GLU A 440 -14.23 27.48 -19.60
CA GLU A 440 -14.70 28.65 -18.86
C GLU A 440 -14.16 28.69 -17.42
N ALA A 441 -13.98 27.54 -16.76
CA ALA A 441 -13.43 27.46 -15.40
C ALA A 441 -11.91 27.72 -15.31
N TYR A 442 -11.12 27.22 -16.28
CA TYR A 442 -9.65 27.36 -16.25
C TYR A 442 -9.11 28.52 -17.12
N GLY A 443 -9.91 29.08 -18.03
CA GLY A 443 -9.60 30.32 -18.76
C GLY A 443 -8.28 30.26 -19.54
N LEU A 444 -7.27 31.03 -19.10
CA LEU A 444 -5.92 31.02 -19.71
C LEU A 444 -5.17 29.69 -19.50
N GLU A 445 -5.54 28.90 -18.49
CA GLU A 445 -5.05 27.54 -18.29
C GLU A 445 -5.98 26.46 -18.86
N SER A 446 -6.88 26.79 -19.78
CA SER A 446 -7.80 25.84 -20.46
C SER A 446 -7.11 24.65 -21.15
N TRP A 447 -5.79 24.68 -21.37
CA TRP A 447 -4.99 23.51 -21.75
C TRP A 447 -5.06 22.37 -20.71
N ARG A 448 -5.34 22.68 -19.43
CA ARG A 448 -5.62 21.71 -18.37
C ARG A 448 -6.79 20.81 -18.69
N CYS A 449 -7.77 21.28 -19.47
CA CYS A 449 -8.93 20.47 -19.82
C CYS A 449 -8.59 19.21 -20.62
N PHE A 450 -7.42 19.12 -21.26
CA PHE A 450 -6.94 17.86 -21.87
C PHE A 450 -6.88 16.68 -20.90
N PHE A 451 -6.67 16.94 -19.60
CA PHE A 451 -6.46 15.90 -18.59
C PHE A 451 -7.76 15.60 -17.84
N ALA A 452 -8.14 14.33 -17.78
CA ALA A 452 -9.37 13.86 -17.13
C ALA A 452 -9.50 14.36 -15.68
N GLN A 453 -8.39 14.45 -14.94
CA GLN A 453 -8.33 14.98 -13.57
C GLN A 453 -8.94 16.39 -13.39
N TYR A 454 -8.93 17.22 -14.43
CA TYR A 454 -9.57 18.54 -14.42
C TYR A 454 -10.94 18.50 -15.13
N ALA A 455 -11.06 17.78 -16.24
CA ALA A 455 -12.26 17.83 -17.08
C ALA A 455 -13.43 16.94 -16.65
N HIS A 456 -13.23 15.87 -15.87
CA HIS A 456 -14.33 14.97 -15.49
C HIS A 456 -15.43 15.69 -14.68
N ALA A 457 -15.05 16.66 -13.84
CA ALA A 457 -15.99 17.45 -13.03
C ALA A 457 -16.85 18.44 -13.85
N HIS A 458 -16.63 18.48 -15.17
CA HIS A 458 -17.27 19.36 -16.13
C HIS A 458 -18.09 18.61 -17.19
N VAL A 459 -18.17 17.27 -17.10
CA VAL A 459 -18.94 16.43 -18.02
C VAL A 459 -20.15 15.86 -17.25
N ALA A 460 -21.35 16.17 -17.72
CA ALA A 460 -22.61 15.76 -17.08
C ALA A 460 -23.05 14.34 -17.48
N THR A 461 -22.62 13.85 -18.64
CA THR A 461 -22.91 12.48 -19.09
C THR A 461 -22.17 11.47 -18.20
N PRO A 462 -22.83 10.42 -17.69
CA PRO A 462 -22.19 9.39 -16.90
C PRO A 462 -21.02 8.72 -17.65
N ALA A 463 -19.82 8.79 -17.07
CA ALA A 463 -18.58 8.30 -17.67
C ALA A 463 -17.78 7.38 -16.72
N LEU A 464 -17.52 6.15 -17.17
CA LEU A 464 -16.64 5.18 -16.52
C LEU A 464 -15.24 5.27 -17.11
N PHE A 465 -14.22 5.41 -16.27
CA PHE A 465 -12.82 5.36 -16.70
C PHE A 465 -12.18 4.02 -16.35
N HIS A 466 -11.66 3.34 -17.36
CA HIS A 466 -10.82 2.16 -17.28
C HIS A 466 -9.39 2.58 -17.63
N GLU A 467 -8.45 2.40 -16.71
CA GLU A 467 -7.06 2.78 -16.92
C GLU A 467 -6.13 1.69 -16.40
N PHE A 468 -5.11 1.32 -17.17
CA PHE A 468 -4.19 0.28 -16.75
C PHE A 468 -3.08 0.88 -15.88
N LEU A 469 -2.81 0.26 -14.72
CA LEU A 469 -1.82 0.80 -13.79
C LEU A 469 -0.41 0.89 -14.41
N TYR A 470 -0.11 -0.01 -15.33
CA TYR A 470 1.14 -0.02 -16.07
C TYR A 470 1.01 0.54 -17.50
N ASP A 471 0.00 1.39 -17.77
CA ASP A 471 -0.17 2.05 -19.06
C ASP A 471 1.17 2.60 -19.56
N SER A 472 1.57 2.11 -20.73
CA SER A 472 2.87 2.38 -21.33
C SER A 472 3.04 3.87 -21.67
N ALA A 473 1.95 4.58 -21.95
CA ALA A 473 1.97 6.01 -22.23
C ALA A 473 2.23 6.82 -20.95
N ASN A 474 1.43 6.66 -19.90
CA ASN A 474 1.63 7.33 -18.62
C ASN A 474 2.99 6.96 -18.00
N LEU A 475 3.38 5.68 -17.93
CA LEU A 475 4.68 5.27 -17.39
C LEU A 475 5.86 5.84 -18.21
N GLY A 476 5.79 5.76 -19.54
CA GLY A 476 6.85 6.24 -20.42
C GLY A 476 7.05 7.75 -20.38
N CYS A 477 5.99 8.50 -20.09
CA CYS A 477 5.99 9.97 -20.10
C CYS A 477 6.18 10.59 -18.69
N THR A 478 5.67 9.97 -17.63
CA THR A 478 5.82 10.46 -16.25
C THR A 478 7.07 9.90 -15.56
N ASN A 479 7.35 8.60 -15.69
CA ASN A 479 8.45 7.96 -14.96
C ASN A 479 9.77 7.88 -15.74
N GLY A 480 9.76 8.26 -17.02
CA GLY A 480 10.96 8.23 -17.89
C GLY A 480 11.44 6.82 -18.24
N MET A 481 10.64 5.79 -17.94
CA MET A 481 10.93 4.42 -18.31
C MET A 481 10.92 4.27 -19.83
N LYS A 482 11.91 3.55 -20.39
CA LYS A 482 11.81 3.09 -21.78
C LYS A 482 10.74 1.99 -21.84
N PRO A 483 9.93 1.91 -22.90
CA PRO A 483 9.07 0.77 -23.13
C PRO A 483 9.89 -0.52 -23.05
N MET A 484 9.41 -1.47 -22.24
CA MET A 484 9.95 -2.83 -22.25
C MET A 484 9.56 -3.52 -23.58
N GLY A 485 10.21 -4.63 -23.93
CA GLY A 485 10.09 -5.23 -25.26
C GLY A 485 8.64 -5.56 -25.69
N PRO A 486 8.38 -5.75 -27.00
CA PRO A 486 7.02 -5.74 -27.58
C PRO A 486 6.03 -6.74 -26.95
N ILE A 487 6.55 -7.85 -26.39
CA ILE A 487 5.77 -8.85 -25.64
C ILE A 487 5.14 -8.28 -24.36
N LEU A 488 5.78 -7.30 -23.71
CA LEU A 488 5.21 -6.63 -22.54
C LEU A 488 4.26 -5.50 -22.94
N VAL A 489 4.51 -4.80 -24.05
CA VAL A 489 3.63 -3.72 -24.55
C VAL A 489 2.20 -4.23 -24.70
N ALA A 490 2.03 -5.38 -25.38
CA ALA A 490 0.74 -6.06 -25.56
C ALA A 490 0.09 -6.61 -24.26
N VAL A 491 0.74 -6.47 -23.11
CA VAL A 491 0.21 -6.82 -21.77
C VAL A 491 0.13 -5.57 -20.87
N THR A 492 0.51 -4.39 -21.38
CA THR A 492 0.44 -3.09 -20.71
C THR A 492 -0.45 -2.05 -21.40
N ASP A 493 -0.96 -2.35 -22.60
CA ASP A 493 -2.04 -1.58 -23.21
C ASP A 493 -3.40 -1.93 -22.58
N SER A 494 -4.10 -0.92 -22.05
CA SER A 494 -5.47 -1.03 -21.52
C SER A 494 -6.45 -1.56 -22.58
N GLU A 495 -6.21 -1.16 -23.84
CA GLU A 495 -7.03 -1.34 -25.05
C GLU A 495 -7.38 -2.80 -25.40
N ALA A 496 -6.68 -3.77 -24.81
CA ALA A 496 -6.83 -5.21 -25.10
C ALA A 496 -7.57 -6.01 -24.01
N SER A 497 -8.02 -5.37 -22.92
CA SER A 497 -8.49 -6.12 -21.74
C SER A 497 -9.85 -6.81 -21.94
N VAL A 498 -9.91 -8.11 -21.65
CA VAL A 498 -11.17 -8.90 -21.68
C VAL A 498 -12.15 -8.40 -20.60
N ARG A 499 -11.64 -7.84 -19.50
CA ARG A 499 -12.44 -7.29 -18.38
C ARG A 499 -13.21 -6.01 -18.74
N ALA A 500 -12.82 -5.26 -19.78
CA ALA A 500 -13.57 -4.08 -20.21
C ALA A 500 -15.05 -4.41 -20.50
N VAL A 501 -15.34 -5.62 -20.99
CA VAL A 501 -16.72 -6.13 -21.16
C VAL A 501 -17.46 -6.21 -19.82
N GLU A 502 -16.83 -6.78 -18.79
CA GLU A 502 -17.46 -6.96 -17.47
C GLU A 502 -17.82 -5.60 -16.84
N TYR A 503 -16.89 -4.63 -16.87
CA TYR A 503 -17.12 -3.32 -16.25
C TYR A 503 -18.08 -2.43 -17.03
N ALA A 504 -18.04 -2.45 -18.38
CA ALA A 504 -19.03 -1.74 -19.19
C ALA A 504 -20.46 -2.26 -18.95
N VAL A 505 -20.61 -3.55 -18.63
CA VAL A 505 -21.90 -4.18 -18.30
C VAL A 505 -22.38 -3.82 -16.90
N GLU A 506 -21.52 -3.90 -15.88
CA GLU A 506 -21.85 -3.45 -14.53
C GLU A 506 -22.28 -1.97 -14.52
N PHE A 507 -21.60 -1.13 -15.29
CA PHE A 507 -21.88 0.29 -15.44
C PHE A 507 -23.19 0.59 -16.19
N LEU A 508 -23.50 -0.14 -17.25
CA LEU A 508 -24.78 -0.02 -17.97
C LEU A 508 -25.97 -0.58 -17.18
N ALA A 509 -25.73 -1.48 -16.23
CA ALA A 509 -26.76 -2.03 -15.34
C ALA A 509 -27.15 -1.08 -14.17
N GLN A 510 -26.33 -0.08 -13.86
CA GLN A 510 -26.57 0.87 -12.76
C GLN A 510 -27.54 2.00 -13.14
N PRO A 511 -28.67 2.17 -12.41
CA PRO A 511 -29.60 3.28 -12.59
C PRO A 511 -29.19 4.50 -11.76
N GLY A 512 -28.56 5.48 -12.40
CA GLY A 512 -28.16 6.74 -11.77
C GLY A 512 -27.01 7.43 -12.52
N ASP A 513 -26.84 8.72 -12.22
CA ASP A 513 -25.78 9.56 -12.78
C ASP A 513 -24.50 9.54 -11.92
N GLU A 514 -24.61 9.11 -10.66
CA GLU A 514 -23.49 8.89 -9.75
C GLU A 514 -22.74 7.59 -10.09
N LEU A 515 -21.63 7.68 -10.83
CA LEU A 515 -20.34 7.10 -10.39
C LEU A 515 -19.19 7.47 -11.35
N LEU A 516 -18.21 8.24 -10.85
CA LEU A 516 -16.86 8.26 -11.40
C LEU A 516 -16.06 7.09 -10.78
N LEU A 517 -16.26 5.87 -11.28
CA LEU A 517 -15.34 4.78 -10.95
C LEU A 517 -14.11 4.91 -11.85
N VAL A 518 -12.93 5.17 -11.27
CA VAL A 518 -11.66 5.03 -12.00
C VAL A 518 -11.10 3.66 -11.68
N HIS A 519 -11.37 2.68 -12.55
CA HIS A 519 -11.03 1.29 -12.30
C HIS A 519 -9.56 1.01 -12.68
N VAL A 520 -8.63 1.50 -11.84
CA VAL A 520 -7.19 1.25 -11.97
C VAL A 520 -6.85 -0.16 -11.49
N LEU A 521 -6.53 -1.08 -12.41
CA LEU A 521 -6.53 -2.52 -12.12
C LEU A 521 -5.18 -3.23 -12.33
N TYR A 522 -4.90 -4.18 -11.44
CA TYR A 522 -3.75 -5.08 -11.46
C TYR A 522 -4.07 -6.41 -12.20
N GLU A 523 -3.74 -6.53 -13.49
CA GLU A 523 -3.75 -7.82 -14.20
C GLU A 523 -2.45 -8.63 -13.95
N ALA A 524 -2.31 -9.14 -12.72
CA ALA A 524 -1.18 -9.99 -12.35
C ALA A 524 -1.21 -11.41 -12.98
N LYS A 525 -2.11 -11.70 -13.92
CA LYS A 525 -2.38 -13.07 -14.42
C LYS A 525 -1.77 -13.41 -15.78
N LEU A 526 -1.62 -12.46 -16.72
CA LEU A 526 -1.11 -12.78 -18.07
C LEU A 526 0.40 -13.10 -18.11
N LEU A 527 1.20 -12.50 -17.23
CA LEU A 527 2.65 -12.77 -17.14
C LEU A 527 2.99 -14.25 -16.87
N CYS A 528 2.10 -15.00 -16.22
CA CYS A 528 2.27 -16.45 -16.01
C CYS A 528 2.07 -17.31 -17.27
N LEU A 529 1.43 -16.78 -18.32
CA LEU A 529 1.25 -17.48 -19.60
C LEU A 529 2.42 -17.23 -20.55
N VAL A 530 2.87 -15.97 -20.65
CA VAL A 530 4.05 -15.59 -21.46
C VAL A 530 5.31 -16.33 -21.02
N ALA A 531 5.49 -16.55 -19.72
CA ALA A 531 6.64 -17.26 -19.15
C ALA A 531 6.67 -18.79 -19.44
N ARG A 532 5.74 -19.34 -20.25
CA ARG A 532 5.59 -20.79 -20.47
C ARG A 532 5.80 -21.28 -21.91
N ALA A 533 6.20 -20.42 -22.84
CA ALA A 533 6.59 -20.82 -24.20
C ALA A 533 7.83 -20.04 -24.66
N ALA A 534 8.93 -20.66 -25.11
CA ALA A 534 9.34 -22.07 -25.08
C ALA A 534 10.91 -22.12 -25.01
N PRO A 535 11.60 -23.28 -25.00
CA PRO A 535 11.57 -24.27 -26.09
C PRO A 535 11.24 -25.71 -25.64
N MET A 536 10.90 -26.55 -26.61
CA MET A 536 10.54 -27.96 -26.38
C MET A 536 11.76 -28.83 -26.01
N PRO A 537 11.62 -29.84 -25.12
CA PRO A 537 12.62 -30.88 -24.94
C PRO A 537 12.62 -31.87 -26.13
N VAL A 538 13.78 -32.49 -26.38
CA VAL A 538 13.99 -33.45 -27.48
C VAL A 538 13.18 -34.75 -27.26
N ILE A 539 12.57 -35.27 -28.32
CA ILE A 539 11.80 -36.51 -28.30
C ILE A 539 12.72 -37.72 -28.09
N VAL A 540 12.50 -38.47 -27.01
CA VAL A 540 12.97 -39.86 -26.85
C VAL A 540 11.83 -40.69 -26.25
N ALA A 541 11.24 -41.58 -27.04
CA ALA A 541 10.32 -42.64 -26.58
C ALA A 541 11.14 -43.91 -26.27
N PRO A 542 10.76 -44.74 -25.27
CA PRO A 542 9.73 -45.77 -25.47
C PRO A 542 8.89 -46.04 -24.17
N PRO A 543 8.22 -47.20 -23.98
CA PRO A 543 7.00 -47.61 -24.69
C PRO A 543 5.79 -47.91 -23.76
N ARG A 544 4.59 -48.03 -24.34
CA ARG A 544 3.39 -48.71 -23.76
C ARG A 544 3.46 -50.24 -24.05
N PRO A 545 2.60 -51.15 -23.51
CA PRO A 545 1.30 -50.94 -22.85
C PRO A 545 0.99 -51.81 -21.59
N GLY A 546 -0.21 -51.60 -21.01
CA GLY A 546 -0.91 -52.46 -20.02
C GLY A 546 -2.36 -51.96 -19.85
N ALA A 547 -3.35 -52.83 -19.57
CA ALA A 547 -4.78 -52.49 -19.76
C ALA A 547 -5.79 -53.22 -18.83
N ALA A 548 -7.08 -52.84 -18.96
CA ALA A 548 -8.31 -53.30 -18.27
C ALA A 548 -8.49 -52.83 -16.79
N GLY A 549 -9.70 -52.55 -16.29
CA GLY A 549 -11.07 -52.57 -16.87
C GLY A 549 -11.99 -51.54 -16.14
N THR A 550 -13.09 -51.03 -16.70
CA THR A 550 -14.46 -51.62 -16.77
C THR A 550 -15.04 -52.03 -15.40
N ASP A 551 -16.27 -51.68 -14.98
CA ASP A 551 -17.38 -50.96 -15.66
C ASP A 551 -18.38 -50.39 -14.63
N GLY A 552 -19.32 -49.53 -15.02
CA GLY A 552 -20.44 -49.08 -14.15
C GLY A 552 -21.14 -47.78 -14.59
N ARG A 553 -22.44 -47.86 -14.90
CA ARG A 553 -23.27 -46.75 -15.45
C ARG A 553 -24.37 -46.28 -14.47
N GLY A 554 -24.87 -45.05 -14.66
CA GLY A 554 -26.01 -44.49 -13.92
C GLY A 554 -26.38 -43.07 -14.37
N GLU A 555 -27.68 -42.81 -14.57
CA GLU A 555 -28.23 -41.73 -15.42
C GLU A 555 -29.55 -41.19 -14.80
N SER A 556 -30.01 -39.93 -14.96
CA SER A 556 -29.49 -38.77 -15.73
C SER A 556 -30.06 -37.40 -15.28
N ALA A 557 -29.25 -36.33 -15.46
CA ALA A 557 -29.66 -35.00 -15.97
C ALA A 557 -30.42 -33.94 -15.12
N LEU A 558 -30.40 -32.70 -15.66
CA LEU A 558 -31.23 -31.50 -15.40
C LEU A 558 -30.98 -30.61 -14.16
N ALA A 559 -30.01 -29.70 -14.33
CA ALA A 559 -30.12 -28.21 -14.31
C ALA A 559 -30.73 -27.41 -13.10
N PRO A 560 -30.30 -26.13 -12.88
CA PRO A 560 -30.41 -25.46 -11.57
C PRO A 560 -31.08 -24.06 -11.59
N GLN A 561 -30.86 -23.25 -10.52
CA GLN A 561 -31.05 -21.78 -10.36
C GLN A 561 -32.44 -21.28 -9.87
N PRO A 562 -32.58 -20.05 -9.29
CA PRO A 562 -31.56 -19.12 -8.72
C PRO A 562 -31.95 -18.35 -7.41
N ARG A 563 -30.99 -17.51 -6.96
CA ARG A 563 -31.08 -16.17 -6.29
C ARG A 563 -30.84 -16.05 -4.77
N LYS A 564 -29.80 -15.24 -4.48
CA LYS A 564 -29.62 -14.44 -3.25
C LYS A 564 -30.58 -13.24 -3.23
N ARG A 565 -30.77 -12.62 -2.06
CA ARG A 565 -31.07 -11.18 -1.91
C ARG A 565 -30.08 -10.56 -0.92
N THR A 566 -29.59 -9.37 -1.22
CA THR A 566 -28.89 -8.47 -0.30
C THR A 566 -29.75 -7.23 -0.08
N PHE A 567 -29.60 -6.60 1.07
CA PHE A 567 -30.16 -5.28 1.41
C PHE A 567 -29.03 -4.25 1.41
N LEU A 568 -29.33 -2.99 1.09
CA LEU A 568 -28.35 -1.90 1.02
C LEU A 568 -29.00 -0.56 1.38
N GLU A 569 -28.71 -0.08 2.59
CA GLU A 569 -28.90 1.29 3.10
C GLU A 569 -27.85 1.48 4.21
N ALA A 570 -27.29 2.65 4.51
CA ALA A 570 -27.11 3.89 3.75
C ALA A 570 -26.08 4.78 4.50
N ILE A 571 -25.57 5.84 3.86
CA ILE A 571 -25.17 7.18 4.40
C ILE A 571 -24.04 7.78 3.55
N SER A 572 -24.18 9.05 3.22
CA SER A 572 -23.19 9.90 2.54
C SER A 572 -23.10 11.25 3.26
N PRO A 573 -21.91 11.84 3.48
CA PRO A 573 -21.76 13.13 4.13
C PRO A 573 -21.80 14.29 3.12
N HIS A 574 -22.70 15.25 3.32
CA HIS A 574 -22.61 16.57 2.70
C HIS A 574 -21.53 17.43 3.36
N ALA A 575 -20.84 18.25 2.56
CA ALA A 575 -20.14 19.44 3.01
C ALA A 575 -20.76 20.68 2.36
N ALA A 576 -20.88 21.78 3.10
CA ALA A 576 -21.54 23.00 2.64
C ALA A 576 -20.56 24.19 2.59
N ALA A 577 -20.70 25.02 1.57
CA ALA A 577 -20.17 26.39 1.53
C ALA A 577 -21.32 27.33 1.11
N GLY A 578 -21.35 28.57 1.60
CA GLY A 578 -22.56 29.40 1.50
C GLY A 578 -22.31 30.89 1.30
N GLY A 579 -23.41 31.60 1.03
CA GLY A 579 -23.48 33.05 0.79
C GLY A 579 -23.83 33.40 -0.66
N GLY A 580 -24.82 34.24 -0.96
CA GLY A 580 -25.85 34.84 -0.09
C GLY A 580 -26.39 36.17 -0.62
N ALA A 581 -27.72 36.36 -0.64
CA ALA A 581 -28.39 37.64 -0.91
C ALA A 581 -29.85 37.68 -0.42
N GLU A 582 -30.39 38.89 -0.24
CA GLU A 582 -31.79 39.19 0.14
C GLU A 582 -32.82 38.76 -0.96
N ALA A 583 -34.16 38.70 -0.79
CA ALA A 583 -35.03 39.60 -0.01
C ALA A 583 -36.51 39.15 0.16
N ARG A 584 -37.12 39.60 1.28
CA ARG A 584 -38.51 40.12 1.46
C ARG A 584 -39.79 39.31 1.09
N ARG A 585 -40.47 38.87 2.17
CA ARG A 585 -41.90 39.13 2.55
C ARG A 585 -43.10 38.55 1.76
N ARG A 586 -44.10 38.16 2.57
CA ARG A 586 -45.54 37.84 2.34
C ARG A 586 -45.87 36.36 2.11
N ALA A 587 -47.08 35.86 2.42
CA ALA A 587 -48.08 36.07 3.50
C ALA A 587 -49.35 35.28 3.11
N ASP A 588 -50.06 34.72 4.09
CA ASP A 588 -51.41 34.10 3.98
C ASP A 588 -51.52 32.84 3.07
N GLY A 589 -52.45 31.89 3.27
CA GLY A 589 -53.35 31.66 4.40
C GLY A 589 -54.39 30.53 4.16
N ALA A 590 -54.61 29.69 5.19
CA ALA A 590 -55.80 28.87 5.55
C ALA A 590 -56.62 28.02 4.53
N GLY A 591 -57.05 26.81 4.98
CA GLY A 591 -58.13 25.97 4.40
C GLY A 591 -57.66 24.58 3.93
N ALA A 592 -57.87 23.42 4.57
CA ALA A 592 -58.86 22.86 5.52
C ALA A 592 -60.14 22.26 4.89
N LEU A 593 -60.32 20.91 4.99
CA LEU A 593 -61.53 20.17 5.44
C LEU A 593 -61.50 18.65 5.11
N ARG A 594 -61.82 17.81 6.12
CA ARG A 594 -62.55 16.49 6.18
C ARG A 594 -62.44 15.44 5.03
N GLY A 595 -62.46 14.12 5.26
CA GLY A 595 -62.48 13.31 6.50
C GLY A 595 -63.65 12.30 6.62
N HIS A 596 -63.36 10.99 6.57
CA HIS A 596 -64.17 9.79 6.94
C HIS A 596 -63.22 8.54 6.86
N VAL A 597 -63.16 7.50 7.72
CA VAL A 597 -64.08 6.82 8.68
C VAL A 597 -65.19 6.03 7.97
N ASP A 598 -65.41 4.71 8.13
CA ASP A 598 -64.99 3.68 9.12
C ASP A 598 -64.79 2.30 8.38
N SER A 599 -64.46 1.11 8.92
CA SER A 599 -64.27 0.49 10.27
C SER A 599 -63.34 -0.76 10.11
N GLY A 600 -63.13 -1.72 11.04
CA GLY A 600 -63.76 -2.02 12.33
C GLY A 600 -63.02 -3.09 13.16
N VAL A 601 -63.57 -3.44 14.34
CA VAL A 601 -62.83 -4.01 15.50
C VAL A 601 -63.55 -5.23 16.10
N LEU A 602 -62.81 -6.14 16.76
CA LEU A 602 -63.33 -6.89 17.94
C LEU A 602 -62.20 -7.33 18.89
N GLN A 603 -62.43 -7.16 20.20
CA GLN A 603 -61.54 -7.56 21.31
C GLN A 603 -62.05 -8.84 21.99
N PHE A 604 -61.22 -9.51 22.80
CA PHE A 604 -61.58 -9.95 24.17
C PHE A 604 -60.31 -10.30 24.97
N ALA A 605 -60.42 -10.55 26.29
CA ALA A 605 -59.30 -10.43 27.23
C ALA A 605 -59.09 -11.62 28.20
N MET A 606 -57.81 -11.84 28.53
CA MET A 606 -57.20 -12.52 29.71
C MET A 606 -57.87 -13.75 30.36
N ASN A 607 -57.16 -14.90 30.33
CA ASN A 607 -56.42 -15.37 31.52
C ASN A 607 -55.38 -16.49 31.18
N PRO A 608 -54.39 -16.79 32.04
CA PRO A 608 -53.24 -17.62 31.69
C PRO A 608 -53.33 -19.11 32.13
N LEU A 609 -52.81 -20.03 31.32
CA LEU A 609 -52.44 -21.39 31.75
C LEU A 609 -51.18 -21.93 31.02
N ALA A 610 -50.23 -22.38 31.84
CA ALA A 610 -49.20 -23.41 31.64
C ALA A 610 -48.58 -23.71 30.24
N GLY A 611 -47.23 -23.66 30.20
CA GLY A 611 -46.45 -24.78 29.67
C GLY A 611 -45.99 -24.72 28.21
N GLY A 612 -45.06 -23.81 27.88
CA GLY A 612 -44.32 -23.86 26.62
C GLY A 612 -43.16 -22.87 26.57
N THR A 613 -41.92 -23.37 26.60
CA THR A 613 -40.71 -22.55 26.42
C THR A 613 -40.55 -22.18 24.95
N LEU A 614 -40.69 -20.89 24.62
CA LEU A 614 -40.20 -20.34 23.35
C LEU A 614 -38.66 -20.25 23.38
N PRO A 615 -37.95 -20.56 22.29
CA PRO A 615 -36.49 -20.42 22.23
C PRO A 615 -36.05 -18.95 22.31
N HIS A 616 -34.86 -18.69 22.88
CA HIS A 616 -34.23 -17.38 22.82
C HIS A 616 -33.82 -17.02 21.38
N CYS A 617 -34.28 -15.87 20.88
CA CYS A 617 -33.89 -15.31 19.58
C CYS A 617 -32.80 -14.22 19.72
N ASP A 618 -31.83 -14.43 20.61
CA ASP A 618 -30.74 -13.48 20.94
C ASP A 618 -29.34 -14.03 20.68
N ARG A 619 -29.20 -15.08 19.87
CA ARG A 619 -27.90 -15.59 19.40
C ARG A 619 -27.88 -15.76 17.89
N LEU A 620 -27.14 -14.86 17.23
CA LEU A 620 -26.48 -15.20 15.97
C LEU A 620 -25.51 -16.37 16.26
N PRO A 621 -25.45 -17.41 15.42
CA PRO A 621 -24.42 -18.43 15.56
C PRO A 621 -23.04 -17.80 15.36
N PRO A 622 -21.99 -18.26 16.08
CA PRO A 622 -20.63 -17.76 15.86
C PRO A 622 -20.23 -17.97 14.40
N LEU A 623 -19.59 -16.96 13.82
CA LEU A 623 -19.02 -17.06 12.47
C LEU A 623 -17.99 -18.18 12.45
N ALA A 624 -18.20 -19.17 11.59
CA ALA A 624 -17.29 -20.30 11.46
C ALA A 624 -15.85 -19.81 11.17
N PRO A 625 -14.82 -20.42 11.78
CA PRO A 625 -13.43 -20.00 11.63
C PRO A 625 -13.03 -19.99 10.15
N ALA A 626 -12.35 -18.92 9.73
CA ALA A 626 -11.95 -18.76 8.34
C ALA A 626 -10.93 -19.86 7.95
N PRO A 627 -11.09 -20.50 6.78
CA PRO A 627 -10.14 -21.51 6.33
C PRO A 627 -8.75 -20.89 6.09
N PRO A 628 -7.64 -21.57 6.42
CA PRO A 628 -6.30 -21.04 6.25
C PRO A 628 -5.97 -20.63 4.81
N ILE A 629 -5.45 -19.40 4.65
CA ILE A 629 -4.97 -18.84 3.39
C ILE A 629 -3.49 -18.48 3.53
N SER A 630 -2.65 -19.07 2.69
CA SER A 630 -1.26 -18.66 2.49
C SER A 630 -1.13 -17.94 1.15
N LYS A 631 -0.48 -16.78 1.14
CA LYS A 631 -0.05 -16.08 -0.08
C LYS A 631 1.46 -16.20 -0.21
N PRO A 632 2.01 -16.95 -1.18
CA PRO A 632 3.45 -17.06 -1.35
C PRO A 632 4.06 -15.71 -1.72
N TRP A 633 5.33 -15.54 -1.36
CA TRP A 633 6.18 -14.48 -1.92
C TRP A 633 6.26 -14.60 -3.44
N ASP A 634 6.20 -13.47 -4.15
CA ASP A 634 6.09 -13.38 -5.61
C ASP A 634 7.43 -13.12 -6.34
N GLY A 635 8.54 -13.09 -5.61
CA GLY A 635 9.88 -12.84 -6.16
C GLY A 635 10.34 -11.37 -6.11
N ARG A 636 9.50 -10.43 -5.62
CA ARG A 636 9.90 -9.02 -5.44
C ARG A 636 11.03 -8.87 -4.40
N PRO A 637 11.86 -7.81 -4.44
CA PRO A 637 12.88 -7.56 -3.44
C PRO A 637 12.33 -7.62 -2.00
N LEU A 638 13.04 -8.30 -1.10
CA LEU A 638 12.61 -8.54 0.28
C LEU A 638 12.65 -7.26 1.14
N GLY A 639 13.33 -6.21 0.69
CA GLY A 639 13.48 -4.92 1.38
C GLY A 639 14.22 -3.90 0.54
N SER A 640 14.46 -2.74 1.12
CA SER A 640 15.23 -1.64 0.54
C SER A 640 16.25 -1.11 1.56
N PRO A 641 17.30 -0.38 1.13
CA PRO A 641 18.19 0.30 2.06
C PRO A 641 17.44 1.39 2.84
N ASP A 642 17.93 1.69 4.05
CA ASP A 642 17.58 2.93 4.74
C ASP A 642 17.81 4.16 3.86
N ILE A 643 16.95 5.16 4.03
CA ILE A 643 17.11 6.50 3.46
C ILE A 643 18.44 7.10 3.99
N PRO A 644 19.24 7.77 3.13
CA PRO A 644 20.45 8.46 3.55
C PRO A 644 20.17 9.56 4.60
N LEU A 645 21.03 9.64 5.62
CA LEU A 645 20.93 10.63 6.69
C LEU A 645 21.01 12.09 6.19
N SER A 646 21.53 12.31 4.98
CA SER A 646 21.54 13.60 4.28
C SER A 646 20.17 14.04 3.77
N GLU A 647 19.27 13.09 3.47
CA GLU A 647 17.89 13.37 3.04
C GLU A 647 16.96 13.58 4.25
N LEU A 648 17.30 12.95 5.38
CA LEU A 648 16.63 13.12 6.68
C LEU A 648 17.44 14.02 7.64
N ALA A 649 18.14 15.03 7.11
CA ALA A 649 18.99 15.94 7.88
C ALA A 649 18.16 16.98 8.69
N LYS A 650 18.78 17.60 9.71
CA LYS A 650 18.19 18.73 10.43
C LYS A 650 18.11 19.95 9.50
N THR A 651 16.92 20.52 9.35
CA THR A 651 16.63 21.68 8.50
C THR A 651 16.38 22.98 9.28
N VAL A 652 16.14 22.87 10.59
CA VAL A 652 15.82 23.98 11.50
C VAL A 652 17.04 24.46 12.30
N GLY A 653 16.93 25.64 12.91
CA GLY A 653 17.95 26.22 13.78
C GLY A 653 18.20 25.43 15.07
N ALA A 654 19.27 25.78 15.80
CA ALA A 654 19.69 25.04 17.00
C ALA A 654 18.68 25.12 18.16
N LEU A 655 17.92 26.20 18.30
CA LEU A 655 16.86 26.35 19.32
C LEU A 655 15.45 26.07 18.78
N GLU A 656 15.30 25.86 17.47
CA GLU A 656 14.01 25.61 16.84
C GLU A 656 13.58 24.15 17.02
N PRO A 657 12.30 23.86 17.28
CA PRO A 657 11.79 22.50 17.39
C PRO A 657 11.93 21.65 16.12
N GLU A 658 12.29 20.39 16.32
CA GLU A 658 12.21 19.31 15.33
C GLU A 658 11.67 18.03 15.99
N GLN A 659 11.40 17.00 15.19
CA GLN A 659 10.94 15.68 15.65
C GLN A 659 9.61 15.78 16.43
N ILE A 660 8.77 16.74 16.01
CA ILE A 660 7.53 17.11 16.72
C ILE A 660 6.52 15.97 16.60
N HIS A 661 6.02 15.49 17.73
CA HIS A 661 5.06 14.39 17.78
C HIS A 661 4.05 14.52 18.92
N LEU A 662 2.90 13.88 18.74
CA LEU A 662 1.76 13.90 19.64
C LEU A 662 1.48 12.50 20.20
N ALA A 663 1.02 12.43 21.45
CA ALA A 663 0.48 11.22 22.06
C ALA A 663 -0.71 11.59 22.97
N LEU A 664 -1.61 10.64 23.26
CA LEU A 664 -2.68 10.85 24.23
C LEU A 664 -2.10 10.91 25.66
N GLY A 665 -2.58 11.85 26.47
CA GLY A 665 -2.23 12.01 27.89
C GLY A 665 -3.37 11.65 28.85
N GLY A 666 -4.44 11.04 28.32
CA GLY A 666 -5.72 10.82 29.01
C GLY A 666 -6.89 11.12 28.09
N ASN A 667 -8.12 10.99 28.60
CA ASN A 667 -9.35 11.04 27.80
C ASN A 667 -9.65 12.43 27.22
N ASP A 668 -9.12 13.50 27.83
CA ASP A 668 -9.25 14.91 27.45
C ASP A 668 -7.88 15.62 27.35
N ALA A 669 -6.80 14.85 27.16
CA ALA A 669 -5.43 15.35 27.24
C ALA A 669 -4.50 14.82 26.13
N VAL A 670 -3.53 15.65 25.72
CA VAL A 670 -2.54 15.33 24.69
C VAL A 670 -1.14 15.78 25.16
N PHE A 671 -0.17 14.89 25.06
CA PHE A 671 1.25 15.24 25.15
C PHE A 671 1.72 15.80 23.81
N VAL A 672 2.28 17.02 23.84
CA VAL A 672 3.05 17.61 22.75
C VAL A 672 4.53 17.43 23.09
N SER A 673 5.28 16.77 22.20
CA SER A 673 6.68 16.43 22.40
C SER A 673 7.54 16.87 21.21
N TRP A 674 8.78 17.30 21.46
CA TRP A 674 9.71 17.78 20.43
C TRP A 674 11.17 17.77 20.91
N THR A 675 12.12 17.92 19.98
CA THR A 675 13.55 18.03 20.26
C THR A 675 14.04 19.46 19.98
N THR A 676 14.95 19.99 20.79
CA THR A 676 15.78 21.16 20.46
C THR A 676 17.26 20.89 20.72
N GLY A 677 18.14 21.80 20.32
CA GLY A 677 19.59 21.61 20.34
C GLY A 677 20.09 20.81 19.14
N ASN A 678 21.35 20.41 19.21
CA ASN A 678 21.97 19.44 18.31
C ASN A 678 22.44 18.24 19.14
N ALA A 679 22.20 17.03 18.64
CA ALA A 679 22.84 15.85 19.20
C ALA A 679 24.34 15.83 18.81
N SER A 680 25.16 15.22 19.67
CA SER A 680 26.61 15.15 19.55
C SER A 680 27.10 13.71 19.70
N ILE A 681 28.24 13.37 19.08
CA ILE A 681 28.98 12.13 19.37
C ILE A 681 30.37 12.52 19.84
N VAL A 682 30.70 12.15 21.07
CA VAL A 682 31.88 12.62 21.80
C VAL A 682 32.65 11.45 22.43
N GLY A 683 33.96 11.65 22.64
CA GLY A 683 34.86 10.63 23.20
C GLY A 683 35.26 10.84 24.66
N ASP A 684 35.02 12.03 25.22
CA ASP A 684 35.44 12.42 26.56
C ASP A 684 34.25 12.41 27.54
N SER A 685 34.36 11.67 28.65
CA SER A 685 33.34 11.61 29.70
C SER A 685 33.07 12.97 30.36
N ALA A 686 34.04 13.89 30.39
CA ALA A 686 33.85 15.26 30.86
C ALA A 686 33.01 16.09 29.87
N GLU A 687 33.13 15.83 28.57
CA GLU A 687 32.31 16.45 27.53
C GLU A 687 30.87 15.91 27.57
N VAL A 688 30.69 14.60 27.76
CA VAL A 688 29.37 13.97 28.01
C VAL A 688 28.68 14.61 29.23
N ALA A 689 29.39 14.71 30.36
CA ALA A 689 28.87 15.34 31.57
C ALA A 689 28.58 16.84 31.37
N GLY A 690 29.40 17.55 30.58
CA GLY A 690 29.15 18.93 30.20
C GLY A 690 27.86 19.09 29.38
N LEU A 691 27.67 18.27 28.35
CA LEU A 691 26.49 18.29 27.46
C LEU A 691 25.20 17.95 28.21
N LEU A 692 25.18 16.90 29.03
CA LEU A 692 24.00 16.48 29.79
C LEU A 692 23.54 17.54 30.81
N ASN A 693 24.48 18.30 31.39
CA ASN A 693 24.23 19.33 32.39
C ASN A 693 24.06 20.75 31.81
N GLN A 694 23.99 20.91 30.48
CA GLN A 694 23.69 22.23 29.90
C GLN A 694 22.31 22.74 30.34
N THR A 695 22.21 24.05 30.59
CA THR A 695 20.93 24.73 30.84
C THR A 695 20.05 24.58 29.61
N ARG A 696 18.96 23.81 29.73
CA ARG A 696 18.08 23.45 28.60
C ARG A 696 17.14 24.60 28.25
N PRO A 697 16.71 24.72 26.98
CA PRO A 697 15.65 25.64 26.58
C PRO A 697 14.34 25.38 27.34
N VAL A 698 13.54 26.43 27.52
CA VAL A 698 12.25 26.36 28.23
C VAL A 698 11.26 25.53 27.41
N SER A 699 10.69 24.48 27.99
CA SER A 699 9.61 23.73 27.34
C SER A 699 8.30 24.52 27.39
N THR A 700 7.90 25.15 26.29
CA THR A 700 6.66 25.94 26.20
C THR A 700 5.78 25.43 25.06
N VAL A 701 4.47 25.35 25.29
CA VAL A 701 3.46 25.20 24.22
C VAL A 701 2.42 26.28 24.37
N GLU A 702 2.15 26.98 23.27
CA GLU A 702 0.99 27.85 23.13
C GLU A 702 -0.04 27.17 22.23
N TYR A 703 -1.33 27.26 22.59
CA TYR A 703 -2.41 26.61 21.85
C TYR A 703 -3.72 27.39 21.96
N GLY A 704 -4.64 27.14 21.02
CA GLY A 704 -5.95 27.80 20.95
C GLY A 704 -6.87 27.14 19.92
N LEU A 705 -8.05 27.73 19.72
CA LEU A 705 -9.03 27.31 18.70
C LEU A 705 -8.90 28.08 17.38
N ASP A 706 -8.05 29.09 17.34
CA ASP A 706 -7.79 30.00 16.22
C ASP A 706 -6.28 29.96 15.90
N PRO A 707 -5.86 29.74 14.63
CA PRO A 707 -4.45 29.76 14.25
C PRO A 707 -3.75 31.10 14.48
N ASP A 708 -4.48 32.22 14.43
CA ASP A 708 -3.95 33.57 14.58
C ASP A 708 -3.98 34.05 16.06
N THR A 709 -4.78 33.42 16.93
CA THR A 709 -4.82 33.70 18.37
C THR A 709 -4.73 32.44 19.24
N LEU A 710 -3.51 32.05 19.59
CA LEU A 710 -3.21 31.00 20.56
C LEU A 710 -3.35 31.59 21.99
N ASP A 711 -4.49 31.37 22.62
CA ASP A 711 -4.90 32.06 23.87
C ASP A 711 -4.44 31.38 25.17
N LYS A 712 -3.90 30.16 25.08
CA LYS A 712 -3.47 29.34 26.22
C LYS A 712 -1.98 29.01 26.14
N THR A 713 -1.33 28.93 27.29
CA THR A 713 0.09 28.54 27.41
C THR A 713 0.27 27.45 28.47
N VAL A 714 1.08 26.43 28.16
CA VAL A 714 1.48 25.37 29.09
C VAL A 714 3.00 25.26 29.10
N ASN A 715 3.56 25.11 30.30
CA ASN A 715 4.97 24.77 30.50
C ASN A 715 5.13 23.25 30.62
N GLY A 716 6.15 22.70 29.97
CA GLY A 716 6.55 21.31 30.05
C GLY A 716 7.85 21.08 30.85
N SER A 717 8.43 19.89 30.68
CA SER A 717 9.77 19.54 31.16
C SER A 717 10.73 19.23 30.01
N SER A 718 12.03 19.15 30.24
CA SER A 718 13.00 18.66 29.25
C SER A 718 14.15 17.83 29.83
N LYS A 719 14.56 16.80 29.08
CA LYS A 719 15.60 15.82 29.42
C LYS A 719 16.52 15.61 28.21
N ALA A 720 17.80 15.36 28.46
CA ALA A 720 18.72 14.79 27.46
C ALA A 720 19.19 13.42 27.98
N TYR A 721 19.57 12.53 27.07
CA TYR A 721 20.16 11.23 27.40
C TYR A 721 21.48 11.03 26.67
N ALA A 722 22.29 10.12 27.17
CA ALA A 722 23.51 9.68 26.52
C ALA A 722 23.46 8.17 26.27
N GLN A 723 23.99 7.73 25.13
CA GLN A 723 24.20 6.32 24.83
C GLN A 723 25.70 6.08 24.68
N SER A 724 26.26 5.37 25.65
CA SER A 724 27.71 5.18 25.79
C SER A 724 28.18 3.85 25.20
N TYR A 725 29.13 3.89 24.27
CA TYR A 725 29.81 2.72 23.73
C TYR A 725 31.34 2.88 23.77
N PRO A 726 32.11 1.78 23.70
CA PRO A 726 33.58 1.84 23.72
C PRO A 726 34.15 2.76 22.63
N GLY A 727 34.67 3.92 23.05
CA GLY A 727 35.28 4.93 22.19
C GLY A 727 34.33 5.96 21.56
N ALA A 728 33.02 5.88 21.79
CA ALA A 728 32.04 6.87 21.30
C ALA A 728 30.78 6.90 22.17
N THR A 729 30.43 8.09 22.67
CA THR A 729 29.17 8.35 23.38
C THR A 729 28.33 9.33 22.57
N TYR A 730 27.12 8.91 22.19
CA TYR A 730 26.10 9.85 21.69
C TYR A 730 25.48 10.60 22.87
N VAL A 731 25.22 11.90 22.71
CA VAL A 731 24.39 12.70 23.62
C VAL A 731 23.31 13.39 22.81
N SER A 732 22.06 13.27 23.25
CA SER A 732 20.91 13.80 22.52
C SER A 732 20.81 15.32 22.58
N GLY A 733 20.01 15.91 21.69
CA GLY A 733 19.38 17.21 21.96
C GLY A 733 18.49 17.16 23.21
N ALA A 734 17.98 18.32 23.63
CA ALA A 734 16.96 18.36 24.68
C ALA A 734 15.63 17.83 24.12
N MET A 735 15.13 16.74 24.68
CA MET A 735 13.78 16.22 24.46
C MET A 735 12.83 16.96 25.40
N HIS A 736 11.74 17.48 24.88
CA HIS A 736 10.74 18.27 25.59
C HIS A 736 9.39 17.56 25.58
N HIS A 737 8.66 17.62 26.69
CA HIS A 737 7.28 17.13 26.79
C HIS A 737 6.42 18.14 27.55
N ALA A 738 5.27 18.50 26.99
CA ALA A 738 4.25 19.33 27.63
C ALA A 738 2.88 18.65 27.51
N LYS A 739 2.07 18.70 28.56
CA LYS A 739 0.75 18.06 28.61
C LYS A 739 -0.36 19.09 28.53
N LEU A 740 -1.16 19.04 27.47
CA LEU A 740 -2.33 19.88 27.28
C LEU A 740 -3.53 19.10 27.83
N GLU A 741 -4.27 19.69 28.78
CA GLU A 741 -5.37 19.04 29.51
C GLU A 741 -6.66 19.89 29.40
N GLY A 742 -7.83 19.29 29.69
CA GLY A 742 -9.12 19.96 29.55
C GLY A 742 -9.52 20.23 28.09
N LEU A 743 -9.07 19.39 27.15
CA LEU A 743 -9.34 19.52 25.73
C LEU A 743 -10.74 18.98 25.39
N GLN A 744 -11.54 19.79 24.70
CA GLN A 744 -12.84 19.36 24.19
C GLN A 744 -12.68 18.25 23.13
N PRO A 745 -13.50 17.18 23.13
CA PRO A 745 -13.52 16.14 22.08
C PRO A 745 -13.90 16.68 20.69
N LEU A 746 -13.55 15.94 19.63
CA LEU A 746 -13.81 16.28 18.21
C LEU A 746 -13.47 17.72 17.81
N THR A 747 -12.49 18.33 18.48
CA THR A 747 -12.15 19.75 18.36
C THR A 747 -10.74 19.90 17.80
N THR A 748 -10.60 20.70 16.74
CA THR A 748 -9.29 21.07 16.21
C THR A 748 -8.64 22.12 17.09
N TYR A 749 -7.48 21.80 17.65
CA TYR A 749 -6.61 22.75 18.35
C TYR A 749 -5.44 23.13 17.46
N PHE A 750 -5.17 24.43 17.38
CA PHE A 750 -3.95 24.97 16.80
C PHE A 750 -2.92 25.14 17.91
N TYR A 751 -1.64 24.88 17.62
CA TYR A 751 -0.57 24.98 18.61
C TYR A 751 0.79 25.34 18.00
N ARG A 752 1.70 25.84 18.83
CA ARG A 752 3.14 25.90 18.56
C ARG A 752 3.91 25.50 19.81
N CYS A 753 4.99 24.75 19.64
CA CYS A 753 5.91 24.38 20.72
C CYS A 753 7.24 25.12 20.58
N GLY A 754 8.07 25.11 21.63
CA GLY A 754 9.42 25.69 21.59
C GLY A 754 9.79 26.43 22.88
N ASP A 755 10.74 27.35 22.77
CA ASP A 755 11.21 28.19 23.87
C ASP A 755 10.67 29.63 23.74
N GLY A 756 9.68 29.95 24.57
CA GLY A 756 9.08 31.28 24.62
C GLY A 756 9.94 32.36 25.25
N ALA A 757 10.98 32.01 26.02
CA ALA A 757 11.93 32.98 26.57
C ALA A 757 12.96 33.44 25.52
N HIS A 758 13.31 32.56 24.58
CA HIS A 758 14.17 32.85 23.44
C HIS A 758 13.42 33.16 22.14
N ASN A 759 12.07 33.11 22.15
CA ASN A 759 11.19 33.25 20.99
C ASN A 759 11.53 32.26 19.84
N ALA A 760 12.00 31.06 20.20
CA ALA A 760 12.36 30.00 19.27
C ALA A 760 11.21 28.98 19.18
N TRP A 761 10.28 29.24 18.26
CA TRP A 761 9.02 28.52 18.12
C TRP A 761 8.98 27.63 16.88
N SER A 762 8.19 26.56 16.94
CA SER A 762 7.72 25.87 15.74
C SER A 762 6.84 26.79 14.89
N ARG A 763 6.67 26.45 13.61
CA ARG A 763 5.48 26.89 12.85
C ARG A 763 4.21 26.47 13.59
N VAL A 764 3.10 27.18 13.35
CA VAL A 764 1.79 26.74 13.84
C VAL A 764 1.44 25.38 13.21
N LEU A 765 0.97 24.49 14.07
CA LEU A 765 0.54 23.13 13.83
C LEU A 765 -0.92 22.99 14.28
N ASN A 766 -1.54 21.86 13.94
CA ASN A 766 -2.87 21.53 14.44
C ASN A 766 -3.06 20.02 14.55
N PHE A 767 -3.94 19.64 15.47
CA PHE A 767 -4.48 18.30 15.63
C PHE A 767 -5.97 18.37 15.96
N THR A 768 -6.71 17.30 15.75
CA THR A 768 -8.11 17.18 16.18
C THR A 768 -8.20 16.11 17.25
N THR A 769 -8.84 16.43 18.38
CA THR A 769 -9.08 15.46 19.46
C THR A 769 -10.04 14.35 19.01
N LEU A 770 -9.92 13.19 19.63
CA LEU A 770 -10.78 12.03 19.34
C LEU A 770 -12.22 12.26 19.82
N GLN A 771 -13.08 11.28 19.52
CA GLN A 771 -14.41 11.18 20.13
C GLN A 771 -14.29 11.01 21.65
N ALA A 772 -15.29 11.53 22.37
CA ALA A 772 -15.40 11.32 23.81
C ALA A 772 -15.50 9.82 24.12
N VAL A 773 -14.87 9.38 25.21
CA VAL A 773 -14.94 7.97 25.64
C VAL A 773 -16.37 7.62 26.07
N GLY A 774 -16.94 6.57 25.49
CA GLY A 774 -18.32 6.15 25.79
C GLY A 774 -18.88 5.03 24.90
N PRO A 775 -20.05 4.48 25.25
CA PRO A 775 -20.66 3.30 24.61
C PRO A 775 -20.97 3.48 23.13
N ASP A 776 -21.31 4.69 22.72
CA ASP A 776 -21.78 5.02 21.36
C ASP A 776 -20.74 5.81 20.56
N ALA A 777 -19.48 5.85 21.02
CA ALA A 777 -18.38 6.60 20.40
C ALA A 777 -17.79 5.86 19.18
N PHE A 778 -18.64 5.67 18.17
CA PHE A 778 -18.36 4.94 16.94
C PHE A 778 -19.03 5.64 15.73
N PRO A 779 -18.49 5.50 14.49
CA PRO A 779 -17.30 4.73 14.14
C PRO A 779 -16.00 5.41 14.57
N GLN A 780 -15.00 4.65 15.02
CA GLN A 780 -13.67 5.15 15.35
C GLN A 780 -12.60 4.41 14.54
N ARG A 781 -11.75 5.17 13.84
CA ARG A 781 -10.65 4.65 13.02
C ARG A 781 -9.32 4.75 13.76
N PHE A 782 -8.49 3.72 13.58
CA PHE A 782 -7.11 3.62 14.05
C PHE A 782 -6.25 3.15 12.88
N GLY A 783 -5.11 3.81 12.64
CA GLY A 783 -4.07 3.31 11.74
C GLY A 783 -3.07 2.46 12.50
N LEU A 784 -2.63 1.33 11.96
CA LEU A 784 -1.73 0.39 12.64
C LEU A 784 -0.53 0.02 11.76
N VAL A 785 0.65 -0.01 12.38
CA VAL A 785 1.92 -0.44 11.79
C VAL A 785 2.87 -0.90 12.90
N GLY A 786 3.66 -1.94 12.70
CA GLY A 786 4.85 -2.24 13.51
C GLY A 786 6.12 -2.09 12.68
N ASP A 787 7.29 -2.12 13.30
CA ASP A 787 8.53 -2.53 12.60
C ASP A 787 8.88 -1.62 11.41
N LEU A 788 8.70 -0.30 11.61
CA LEU A 788 8.65 0.68 10.54
C LEU A 788 10.02 0.91 9.90
N GLY A 789 11.06 1.19 10.70
CA GLY A 789 12.36 1.63 10.20
C GLY A 789 12.31 2.95 9.43
N GLN A 790 13.29 3.16 8.55
CA GLN A 790 13.45 4.40 7.78
C GLN A 790 13.98 4.14 6.35
N THR A 791 13.47 3.09 5.71
CA THR A 791 13.82 2.69 4.34
C THR A 791 12.92 3.32 3.29
N GLN A 792 13.23 3.07 2.01
CA GLN A 792 12.31 3.39 0.93
C GLN A 792 10.97 2.65 1.07
N ASN A 793 10.93 1.43 1.62
CA ASN A 793 9.68 0.71 1.93
C ASN A 793 8.91 1.41 3.06
N SER A 794 9.59 1.81 4.14
CA SER A 794 8.99 2.61 5.22
C SER A 794 8.32 3.88 4.69
N SER A 795 8.93 4.53 3.68
CA SER A 795 8.36 5.71 3.01
C SER A 795 7.08 5.42 2.20
N VAL A 796 6.86 4.18 1.77
CA VAL A 796 5.59 3.75 1.16
C VAL A 796 4.56 3.51 2.26
N THR A 797 4.94 2.77 3.31
CA THR A 797 4.09 2.48 4.47
C THR A 797 3.55 3.76 5.10
N LEU A 798 4.42 4.74 5.37
CA LEU A 798 4.03 6.01 5.98
C LEU A 798 3.14 6.87 5.06
N ARG A 799 3.28 6.74 3.73
CA ARG A 799 2.39 7.38 2.75
C ARG A 799 1.03 6.69 2.66
N HIS A 800 0.97 5.36 2.73
CA HIS A 800 -0.30 4.62 2.87
C HIS A 800 -0.97 5.00 4.21
N LEU A 801 -0.18 5.00 5.27
CA LEU A 801 -0.40 5.58 6.59
C LEU A 801 -1.18 6.90 6.54
N THR A 802 -0.56 7.89 5.88
CA THR A 802 -1.09 9.25 5.72
C THR A 802 -2.32 9.29 4.80
N ALA A 803 -2.32 8.54 3.69
CA ALA A 803 -3.41 8.52 2.72
C ALA A 803 -4.71 7.89 3.28
N ALA A 804 -4.59 6.95 4.23
CA ALA A 804 -5.72 6.41 4.97
C ALA A 804 -6.35 7.43 5.95
N ASN A 805 -5.67 8.55 6.21
CA ASN A 805 -6.10 9.62 7.12
C ASN A 805 -6.69 9.12 8.46
N PRO A 806 -5.95 8.34 9.25
CA PRO A 806 -6.41 7.92 10.57
C PRO A 806 -6.30 9.08 11.58
N PRO A 807 -7.28 9.26 12.48
CA PRO A 807 -7.21 10.29 13.53
C PRO A 807 -6.29 9.91 14.71
N ILE A 808 -5.80 8.68 14.76
CA ILE A 808 -4.82 8.16 15.72
C ILE A 808 -4.05 6.99 15.07
N VAL A 809 -2.75 6.89 15.33
CA VAL A 809 -1.88 5.80 14.89
C VAL A 809 -1.43 4.98 16.09
N ILE A 810 -1.40 3.65 15.94
CA ILE A 810 -0.78 2.71 16.86
C ILE A 810 0.50 2.16 16.21
N LEU A 811 1.65 2.34 16.86
CA LEU A 811 2.95 1.78 16.44
C LEU A 811 3.31 0.59 17.33
N VAL A 812 3.43 -0.60 16.74
CA VAL A 812 3.55 -1.89 17.46
C VAL A 812 5.03 -2.23 17.76
N GLY A 813 5.78 -1.26 18.26
CA GLY A 813 7.22 -1.36 18.53
C GLY A 813 8.10 -1.27 17.28
N ASP A 814 9.41 -1.34 17.49
CA ASP A 814 10.48 -1.31 16.50
C ASP A 814 10.43 -0.09 15.56
N TYR A 815 10.92 1.03 16.09
CA TYR A 815 10.79 2.34 15.47
C TYR A 815 11.90 2.51 14.42
N SER A 816 13.13 2.69 14.90
CA SER A 816 14.19 3.37 14.13
C SER A 816 15.24 2.44 13.52
N TYR A 817 15.36 1.22 14.06
CA TYR A 817 16.44 0.26 13.79
C TYR A 817 17.85 0.88 13.92
N ALA A 818 18.01 1.83 14.85
CA ALA A 818 19.29 2.49 15.14
C ALA A 818 20.36 1.51 15.64
N ASP A 819 19.98 0.41 16.28
CA ASP A 819 20.89 -0.66 16.72
C ASP A 819 21.47 -1.49 15.56
N ASN A 820 20.87 -1.46 14.36
CA ASN A 820 21.45 -2.10 13.17
C ASN A 820 22.66 -1.35 12.59
N TYR A 821 23.21 -0.41 13.36
CA TYR A 821 24.39 0.38 13.05
C TYR A 821 25.34 0.44 14.25
N GLN A 822 26.63 0.31 13.99
CA GLN A 822 27.71 0.56 14.95
C GLN A 822 27.78 2.07 15.27
N PRO A 823 28.39 2.48 16.41
CA PRO A 823 28.46 3.90 16.82
C PRO A 823 29.20 4.84 15.85
N ASN A 824 29.86 4.29 14.83
CA ASN A 824 30.52 5.02 13.74
C ASN A 824 29.64 5.20 12.47
N GLY A 825 28.38 4.77 12.50
CA GLY A 825 27.44 4.85 11.37
C GLY A 825 27.57 3.75 10.32
N GLN A 826 28.44 2.75 10.52
CA GLN A 826 28.51 1.57 9.65
C GLN A 826 27.47 0.53 10.07
N ARG A 827 26.82 -0.16 9.11
CA ARG A 827 25.84 -1.22 9.43
C ARG A 827 26.49 -2.28 10.35
N ARG A 828 25.81 -2.65 11.42
CA ARG A 828 26.24 -3.68 12.37
C ARG A 828 26.12 -5.06 11.71
N ARG A 829 27.09 -5.95 11.95
CA ARG A 829 26.96 -7.38 11.64
C ARG A 829 26.51 -8.14 12.88
N TYR A 830 25.79 -9.25 12.69
CA TYR A 830 25.28 -10.08 13.79
C TYR A 830 26.37 -10.74 14.65
N ASP A 831 27.62 -10.82 14.17
CA ASP A 831 28.78 -11.32 14.95
C ASP A 831 29.46 -10.24 15.81
N GLN A 832 28.97 -9.00 15.80
CA GLN A 832 29.49 -7.89 16.60
C GLN A 832 28.66 -7.69 17.88
N PRO A 833 29.24 -7.12 18.95
CA PRO A 833 28.49 -6.84 20.17
C PRO A 833 27.32 -5.87 19.92
N PRO A 834 26.20 -6.02 20.65
CA PRO A 834 25.09 -5.07 20.63
C PRO A 834 25.58 -3.63 20.79
N SER A 835 25.17 -2.79 19.86
CA SER A 835 25.52 -1.37 19.78
C SER A 835 24.58 -0.66 18.81
N SER A 836 24.50 0.67 18.88
CA SER A 836 23.57 1.48 18.10
C SER A 836 24.15 2.82 17.63
N TYR A 837 23.53 3.39 16.59
CA TYR A 837 23.89 4.69 16.02
C TYR A 837 22.73 5.68 16.14
N HIS A 838 22.66 6.35 17.29
CA HIS A 838 21.51 7.17 17.69
C HIS A 838 21.13 8.35 16.77
N PRO A 839 21.96 8.89 15.85
CA PRO A 839 21.48 9.78 14.79
C PRO A 839 20.40 9.14 13.88
N ARG A 840 20.26 7.81 13.88
CA ARG A 840 19.11 7.09 13.28
C ARG A 840 17.79 7.36 14.00
N TRP A 841 17.80 7.60 15.32
CA TRP A 841 16.60 8.08 16.02
C TRP A 841 16.24 9.51 15.63
N ASP A 842 17.24 10.40 15.49
CA ASP A 842 17.00 11.80 15.11
C ASP A 842 16.44 11.93 13.68
N SER A 843 16.96 11.13 12.74
CA SER A 843 16.43 11.05 11.38
C SER A 843 15.06 10.36 11.31
N TRP A 844 14.80 9.33 12.13
CA TRP A 844 13.48 8.71 12.23
C TRP A 844 12.42 9.70 12.75
N GLY A 845 12.72 10.45 13.81
CA GLY A 845 11.81 11.47 14.34
C GLY A 845 11.44 12.54 13.29
N ARG A 846 12.42 13.01 12.50
CA ARG A 846 12.18 13.93 11.37
C ARG A 846 11.43 13.27 10.21
N PHE A 847 11.60 11.97 9.99
CA PHE A 847 10.90 11.20 8.96
C PHE A 847 9.41 11.03 9.27
N VAL A 848 9.03 10.80 10.54
CA VAL A 848 7.61 10.63 10.92
C VAL A 848 6.89 11.94 11.27
N GLU A 849 7.60 13.00 11.69
CA GLU A 849 7.03 14.31 12.06
C GLU A 849 5.89 14.81 11.13
N PRO A 850 5.97 14.72 9.78
CA PRO A 850 4.92 15.22 8.90
C PRO A 850 3.52 14.65 9.18
N LEU A 851 3.44 13.44 9.73
CA LEU A 851 2.21 12.79 10.19
C LEU A 851 1.99 13.01 11.70
N VAL A 852 2.96 12.63 12.54
CA VAL A 852 2.75 12.55 14.00
C VAL A 852 2.73 13.90 14.72
N SER A 853 3.12 14.99 14.05
CA SER A 853 2.88 16.38 14.53
C SER A 853 1.42 16.82 14.40
N ARG A 854 0.54 16.00 13.80
CA ARG A 854 -0.90 16.29 13.61
C ARG A 854 -1.82 15.16 14.07
N VAL A 855 -1.30 13.93 14.10
CA VAL A 855 -2.03 12.72 14.48
C VAL A 855 -1.34 12.09 15.69
N PRO A 856 -2.03 11.91 16.84
CA PRO A 856 -1.47 11.20 17.98
C PRO A 856 -0.97 9.80 17.62
N MET A 857 0.23 9.46 18.07
CA MET A 857 0.82 8.13 17.98
C MET A 857 0.90 7.51 19.37
N MET A 858 0.35 6.30 19.52
CA MET A 858 0.46 5.49 20.74
C MET A 858 1.27 4.24 20.42
N ALA A 859 2.20 3.83 21.28
CA ALA A 859 3.13 2.77 20.92
C ALA A 859 3.73 2.03 22.12
N VAL A 860 4.19 0.81 21.86
CA VAL A 860 4.98 -0.03 22.79
C VAL A 860 6.47 0.02 22.44
N SER A 861 7.35 -0.56 23.27
CA SER A 861 8.74 -0.85 22.89
C SER A 861 8.83 -2.19 22.14
N GLY A 862 9.65 -2.25 21.09
CA GLY A 862 10.07 -3.49 20.43
C GLY A 862 11.47 -3.95 20.88
N ASN A 863 12.01 -5.00 20.25
CA ASN A 863 13.36 -5.46 20.62
C ASN A 863 14.49 -4.57 20.11
N HIS A 864 14.28 -3.80 19.04
CA HIS A 864 15.25 -2.83 18.56
C HIS A 864 15.31 -1.58 19.46
N GLU A 865 14.34 -1.37 20.36
CA GLU A 865 14.40 -0.33 21.40
C GLU A 865 15.22 -0.73 22.64
N VAL A 866 15.63 -2.00 22.79
CA VAL A 866 16.35 -2.45 24.00
C VAL A 866 17.67 -1.71 24.17
N GLU A 867 18.39 -1.45 23.08
CA GLU A 867 19.62 -0.62 23.00
C GLU A 867 20.47 -0.60 24.30
N PRO A 868 21.11 -1.72 24.69
CA PRO A 868 21.94 -1.75 25.89
C PRO A 868 23.19 -0.88 25.70
N ASP A 869 23.45 0.02 26.64
CA ASP A 869 24.70 0.81 26.68
C ASP A 869 25.83 0.07 27.42
N ALA A 870 27.03 0.68 27.49
CA ALA A 870 28.20 0.08 28.12
C ALA A 870 28.06 -0.21 29.63
N ASP A 871 27.10 0.41 30.33
CA ASP A 871 26.77 0.12 31.73
C ASP A 871 25.62 -0.90 31.85
N GLY A 872 25.05 -1.36 30.72
CA GLY A 872 23.91 -2.26 30.66
C GLY A 872 22.54 -1.57 30.77
N LYS A 873 22.46 -0.23 30.66
CA LYS A 873 21.16 0.47 30.65
C LYS A 873 20.46 0.27 29.32
N THR A 874 19.18 -0.05 29.36
CA THR A 874 18.34 -0.33 28.19
C THR A 874 17.28 0.75 27.98
N PHE A 875 16.63 0.76 26.81
CA PHE A 875 15.46 1.61 26.46
C PHE A 875 15.63 3.14 26.60
N GLN A 876 16.85 3.63 26.81
CA GLN A 876 17.12 5.05 27.11
C GLN A 876 16.59 6.02 26.04
N ALA A 877 16.60 5.59 24.77
CA ALA A 877 16.01 6.33 23.66
C ALA A 877 14.48 6.37 23.74
N TYR A 878 13.83 5.21 23.84
CA TYR A 878 12.37 5.08 23.94
C TYR A 878 11.81 5.89 25.12
N GLU A 879 12.38 5.73 26.32
CA GLU A 879 11.90 6.38 27.55
C GLU A 879 12.22 7.87 27.66
N THR A 880 13.11 8.40 26.80
CA THR A 880 13.47 9.84 26.80
C THR A 880 12.92 10.59 25.59
N ARG A 881 12.55 9.91 24.50
CA ARG A 881 12.06 10.54 23.26
C ARG A 881 10.55 10.64 23.22
N TYR A 882 9.83 9.64 23.71
CA TYR A 882 8.37 9.57 23.68
C TYR A 882 7.80 9.69 25.09
N ARG A 883 6.53 10.11 25.19
CA ARG A 883 5.79 10.14 26.46
C ARG A 883 4.42 9.50 26.28
N TYR A 884 4.16 8.45 27.05
CA TYR A 884 2.89 7.72 27.07
C TYR A 884 2.25 7.73 28.47
N PRO A 885 0.92 7.54 28.59
CA PRO A 885 0.16 7.82 29.81
C PRO A 885 0.28 6.73 30.90
N HIS A 886 1.48 6.18 31.14
CA HIS A 886 1.67 5.09 32.11
C HIS A 886 1.31 5.46 33.54
N ALA A 887 1.69 6.66 33.98
CA ALA A 887 1.38 7.13 35.34
C ALA A 887 -0.14 7.39 35.47
N GLU A 888 -0.76 7.87 34.40
CA GLU A 888 -2.20 8.06 34.28
C GLU A 888 -2.99 6.73 34.26
N SER A 889 -2.41 5.64 33.75
CA SER A 889 -2.94 4.28 33.85
C SER A 889 -2.48 3.52 35.11
N GLY A 890 -1.84 4.19 36.08
CA GLY A 890 -1.38 3.57 37.33
C GLY A 890 -0.21 2.58 37.19
N SER A 891 0.52 2.62 36.08
CA SER A 891 1.76 1.86 35.86
C SER A 891 3.00 2.67 36.26
N GLU A 892 4.02 1.98 36.75
CA GLU A 892 5.32 2.57 37.10
C GLU A 892 6.31 2.61 35.90
N SER A 893 5.96 2.04 34.74
CA SER A 893 6.84 1.85 33.59
C SER A 893 6.25 2.34 32.28
N GLN A 894 7.03 3.02 31.44
CA GLN A 894 6.58 3.41 30.10
C GLN A 894 6.47 2.23 29.12
N GLN A 895 6.91 1.04 29.52
CA GLN A 895 6.87 -0.17 28.70
C GLN A 895 5.59 -1.00 28.93
N GLU A 896 4.73 -0.60 29.87
CA GLU A 896 3.40 -1.18 30.06
C GLU A 896 2.40 -0.12 30.53
N TYR A 897 1.33 0.11 29.78
CA TYR A 897 0.32 1.13 30.11
C TYR A 897 -1.02 0.87 29.43
N SER A 898 -2.06 1.62 29.79
CA SER A 898 -3.35 1.58 29.11
C SER A 898 -3.88 2.98 28.78
N PHE A 899 -4.89 3.06 27.91
CA PHE A 899 -5.65 4.28 27.64
C PHE A 899 -7.01 3.97 27.01
N ASP A 900 -8.00 4.84 27.24
CA ASP A 900 -9.26 4.82 26.50
C ASP A 900 -9.16 5.70 25.24
N ALA A 901 -9.72 5.22 24.13
CA ALA A 901 -9.88 6.00 22.90
C ALA A 901 -11.25 5.70 22.28
N ALA A 902 -12.17 6.67 22.34
CA ALA A 902 -13.58 6.49 21.99
C ALA A 902 -14.19 5.28 22.74
N GLY A 903 -14.90 4.36 22.07
CA GLY A 903 -15.48 3.16 22.70
C GLY A 903 -14.51 1.98 22.89
N VAL A 904 -13.20 2.23 22.93
CA VAL A 904 -12.14 1.20 23.01
C VAL A 904 -11.20 1.45 24.17
N HIS A 905 -10.94 0.42 24.98
CA HIS A 905 -9.85 0.41 25.95
C HIS A 905 -8.64 -0.33 25.35
N TRP A 906 -7.48 0.31 25.38
CA TRP A 906 -6.22 -0.18 24.82
C TRP A 906 -5.23 -0.51 25.93
N VAL A 907 -4.68 -1.72 25.92
CA VAL A 907 -3.59 -2.17 26.81
C VAL A 907 -2.32 -2.37 25.99
N MET A 908 -1.23 -1.75 26.39
CA MET A 908 0.00 -1.61 25.63
C MET A 908 1.14 -2.27 26.41
N LEU A 909 1.71 -3.37 25.91
CA LEU A 909 2.82 -4.11 26.52
C LEU A 909 4.04 -4.17 25.58
N GLY A 910 5.18 -3.74 26.09
CA GLY A 910 6.47 -3.71 25.40
C GLY A 910 7.13 -5.07 25.21
N TRP A 911 8.41 -5.01 24.85
CA TRP A 911 9.22 -6.19 24.63
C TRP A 911 9.66 -6.86 25.93
N THR A 912 9.41 -8.16 26.00
CA THR A 912 9.94 -9.10 27.00
C THR A 912 10.13 -10.47 26.35
N LYS A 913 11.10 -11.27 26.83
CA LYS A 913 11.16 -12.71 26.50
C LYS A 913 10.50 -13.59 27.56
N THR A 914 10.26 -13.08 28.77
CA THR A 914 9.69 -13.84 29.88
C THR A 914 8.52 -13.10 30.56
N LYS A 915 8.26 -13.38 31.83
CA LYS A 915 7.17 -12.80 32.63
C LYS A 915 7.63 -11.54 33.37
N GLU A 916 8.24 -10.61 32.65
CA GLU A 916 8.81 -9.37 33.22
C GLU A 916 7.76 -8.27 33.41
N HIS A 917 6.61 -8.35 32.75
CA HIS A 917 5.48 -7.43 32.95
C HIS A 917 4.84 -7.51 34.34
N ASN A 918 4.40 -6.37 34.86
CA ASN A 918 3.67 -6.28 36.11
C ASN A 918 2.24 -6.86 35.97
N LEU A 919 2.13 -8.16 36.23
CA LEU A 919 0.87 -8.89 36.14
C LEU A 919 -0.20 -8.39 37.13
N ASP A 920 0.20 -7.80 38.25
CA ASP A 920 -0.73 -7.27 39.24
C ASP A 920 -1.32 -5.94 38.78
N TRP A 921 -0.50 -5.06 38.16
CA TRP A 921 -1.00 -3.89 37.43
C TRP A 921 -1.93 -4.31 36.29
N LEU A 922 -1.49 -5.23 35.42
CA LEU A 922 -2.30 -5.71 34.28
C LEU A 922 -3.64 -6.32 34.72
N ARG A 923 -3.67 -7.04 35.85
CA ARG A 923 -4.94 -7.55 36.42
C ARG A 923 -5.81 -6.45 37.01
N ALA A 924 -5.23 -5.44 37.65
CA ALA A 924 -6.00 -4.32 38.22
C ALA A 924 -6.62 -3.44 37.11
N ASP A 925 -5.85 -3.14 36.08
CA ASP A 925 -6.26 -2.40 34.88
C ASP A 925 -7.40 -3.13 34.15
N LEU A 926 -7.19 -4.39 33.75
CA LEU A 926 -8.21 -5.21 33.09
C LEU A 926 -9.48 -5.42 33.93
N ALA A 927 -9.37 -5.45 35.26
CA ALA A 927 -10.52 -5.53 36.17
C ALA A 927 -11.28 -4.21 36.32
N ALA A 928 -10.68 -3.07 35.98
CA ALA A 928 -11.31 -1.76 36.00
C ALA A 928 -12.07 -1.42 34.69
N VAL A 929 -11.91 -2.23 33.63
CA VAL A 929 -12.52 -1.98 32.31
C VAL A 929 -14.04 -2.15 32.34
N GLU A 930 -14.75 -1.02 32.44
CA GLU A 930 -16.19 -0.95 32.26
C GLU A 930 -16.57 -1.24 30.79
N ARG A 931 -16.84 -2.50 30.43
CA ARG A 931 -17.27 -2.90 29.06
C ARG A 931 -18.64 -2.34 28.62
N ALA A 932 -19.27 -1.52 29.45
CA ALA A 932 -20.43 -0.68 29.13
C ALA A 932 -20.06 0.78 28.78
N ARG A 933 -18.82 1.22 29.08
CA ARG A 933 -18.23 2.52 28.70
C ARG A 933 -17.28 2.36 27.52
N THR A 934 -16.45 1.32 27.54
CA THR A 934 -15.53 0.93 26.46
C THR A 934 -15.85 -0.51 26.03
N PRO A 935 -16.83 -0.71 25.11
CA PRO A 935 -17.25 -2.04 24.68
C PRO A 935 -16.13 -2.98 24.22
N TRP A 936 -15.10 -2.43 23.58
CA TRP A 936 -13.95 -3.16 23.06
C TRP A 936 -12.76 -3.11 24.00
N LEU A 937 -12.10 -4.26 24.15
CA LEU A 937 -10.85 -4.42 24.88
C LEU A 937 -9.78 -4.96 23.93
N ILE A 938 -8.76 -4.14 23.63
CA ILE A 938 -7.71 -4.44 22.64
C ILE A 938 -6.35 -4.39 23.32
N ALA A 939 -5.51 -5.40 23.09
CA ALA A 939 -4.13 -5.41 23.53
C ALA A 939 -3.17 -5.17 22.36
N VAL A 940 -2.01 -4.60 22.67
CA VAL A 940 -0.86 -4.45 21.76
C VAL A 940 0.34 -5.05 22.47
N ILE A 941 0.95 -6.06 21.87
CA ILE A 941 2.15 -6.73 22.39
C ILE A 941 3.14 -6.86 21.24
N HIS A 942 4.39 -6.42 21.38
CA HIS A 942 5.29 -6.42 20.21
C HIS A 942 5.54 -7.84 19.62
N PRO A 943 5.96 -8.86 20.38
CA PRO A 943 6.24 -10.18 19.81
C PRO A 943 5.00 -11.11 19.69
N PRO A 944 4.74 -11.72 18.51
CA PRO A 944 3.56 -12.58 18.28
C PRO A 944 3.63 -13.94 18.99
N TRP A 945 2.54 -14.31 19.65
CA TRP A 945 2.36 -15.63 20.27
C TRP A 945 2.01 -16.75 19.28
N TYR A 946 1.32 -16.44 18.16
CA TYR A 946 0.71 -17.45 17.27
C TYR A 946 1.31 -17.57 15.87
N ASN A 947 2.35 -16.76 15.60
CA ASN A 947 3.19 -16.73 14.40
C ASN A 947 3.40 -18.10 13.73
N THR A 948 3.24 -18.15 12.41
CA THR A 948 3.51 -19.36 11.60
C THR A 948 4.59 -19.17 10.51
N TYR A 949 5.35 -18.08 10.57
CA TYR A 949 6.63 -17.95 9.91
C TYR A 949 7.73 -18.73 10.66
N ASN A 950 8.82 -19.06 9.98
CA ASN A 950 9.98 -19.76 10.58
C ASN A 950 10.77 -18.81 11.50
N ALA A 951 10.99 -17.57 11.07
CA ALA A 951 11.55 -16.51 11.90
C ALA A 951 10.65 -16.27 13.12
N HIS A 952 11.28 -16.17 14.30
CA HIS A 952 10.64 -15.92 15.60
C HIS A 952 9.52 -16.91 15.97
N PHE A 953 9.51 -18.12 15.40
CA PHE A 953 8.52 -19.15 15.73
C PHE A 953 8.61 -19.55 17.20
N LYS A 954 7.53 -19.31 17.96
CA LYS A 954 7.42 -19.60 19.41
C LYS A 954 8.48 -18.94 20.31
N GLU A 955 9.19 -17.91 19.84
CA GLU A 955 10.29 -17.30 20.60
C GLU A 955 9.86 -16.89 22.03
N VAL A 956 8.72 -16.20 22.13
CA VAL A 956 8.14 -15.70 23.38
C VAL A 956 7.05 -16.59 23.98
N GLU A 957 7.07 -17.90 23.72
CA GLU A 957 6.07 -18.86 24.24
C GLU A 957 5.92 -18.82 25.78
N CYS A 958 6.98 -18.45 26.51
CA CYS A 958 6.93 -18.17 27.94
C CYS A 958 5.99 -17.01 28.31
N MET A 959 5.96 -15.94 27.51
CA MET A 959 5.07 -14.79 27.66
C MET A 959 3.61 -15.20 27.42
N ARG A 960 3.35 -16.00 26.38
CA ARG A 960 2.00 -16.55 26.11
C ARG A 960 1.49 -17.35 27.31
N LEU A 961 2.25 -18.35 27.77
CA LEU A 961 1.88 -19.18 28.92
C LEU A 961 1.64 -18.36 30.20
N ALA A 962 2.32 -17.23 30.36
CA ALA A 962 2.20 -16.36 31.52
C ALA A 962 1.02 -15.38 31.47
N LEU A 963 0.66 -14.87 30.28
CA LEU A 963 -0.28 -13.75 30.12
C LEU A 963 -1.60 -14.14 29.43
N GLU A 964 -1.60 -15.10 28.51
CA GLU A 964 -2.80 -15.52 27.76
C GLU A 964 -3.99 -15.94 28.66
N PRO A 965 -3.80 -16.68 29.77
CA PRO A 965 -4.90 -17.00 30.69
C PRO A 965 -5.58 -15.74 31.28
N THR A 966 -4.85 -14.64 31.38
CA THR A 966 -5.36 -13.34 31.85
C THR A 966 -6.16 -12.63 30.75
N PHE A 967 -5.62 -12.58 29.53
CA PHE A 967 -6.35 -12.03 28.37
C PHE A 967 -7.65 -12.80 28.11
N TYR A 968 -7.67 -14.11 28.32
CA TYR A 968 -8.86 -14.94 28.22
C TYR A 968 -9.87 -14.69 29.37
N GLU A 969 -9.42 -14.60 30.63
CA GLU A 969 -10.28 -14.37 31.80
C GLU A 969 -11.08 -13.06 31.72
N PHE A 970 -10.42 -11.98 31.28
CA PHE A 970 -11.04 -10.66 31.08
C PHE A 970 -11.69 -10.47 29.69
N GLY A 971 -11.59 -11.48 28.81
CA GLY A 971 -12.20 -11.46 27.48
C GLY A 971 -11.67 -10.32 26.60
N VAL A 972 -10.36 -10.25 26.39
CA VAL A 972 -9.74 -9.41 25.35
C VAL A 972 -10.31 -9.81 23.99
N ASP A 973 -10.67 -8.83 23.16
CA ASP A 973 -11.28 -9.08 21.85
C ASP A 973 -10.24 -9.26 20.74
N LEU A 974 -9.18 -8.46 20.79
CA LEU A 974 -8.17 -8.30 19.75
C LEU A 974 -6.77 -8.12 20.36
N VAL A 975 -5.76 -8.68 19.71
CA VAL A 975 -4.34 -8.47 20.03
C VAL A 975 -3.58 -8.13 18.74
N PHE A 976 -2.86 -7.00 18.74
CA PHE A 976 -2.00 -6.58 17.63
C PHE A 976 -0.52 -6.74 17.98
N THR A 977 0.27 -7.25 17.03
CA THR A 977 1.70 -7.57 17.22
C THR A 977 2.57 -7.15 16.04
N GLY A 978 3.87 -6.93 16.30
CA GLY A 978 4.91 -6.61 15.32
C GLY A 978 5.88 -7.79 15.15
N HIS A 979 7.19 -7.51 15.18
CA HIS A 979 8.36 -8.40 15.29
C HIS A 979 8.62 -9.34 14.10
N VAL A 980 7.56 -9.89 13.53
CA VAL A 980 7.63 -10.74 12.34
C VAL A 980 7.36 -9.88 11.12
N HIS A 981 8.38 -9.75 10.26
CA HIS A 981 8.36 -8.96 9.04
C HIS A 981 7.50 -9.59 7.93
N ALA A 982 6.21 -9.78 8.20
CA ALA A 982 5.16 -10.23 7.32
C ALA A 982 3.79 -9.99 7.96
N TYR A 983 2.73 -9.93 7.14
CA TYR A 983 1.36 -9.85 7.63
C TYR A 983 0.81 -11.24 7.95
N GLU A 984 0.22 -11.42 9.14
CA GLU A 984 -0.51 -12.63 9.52
C GLU A 984 -1.72 -12.32 10.41
N ARG A 985 -2.92 -12.76 9.99
CA ARG A 985 -4.15 -12.71 10.78
C ARG A 985 -4.59 -14.09 11.20
N HIS A 986 -5.02 -14.18 12.44
CA HIS A 986 -5.47 -15.40 13.09
C HIS A 986 -7.01 -15.47 13.21
N ASN A 987 -7.52 -16.69 13.36
CA ASN A 987 -8.85 -16.94 13.95
C ASN A 987 -8.78 -16.73 15.47
N ARG A 988 -9.93 -16.75 16.17
CA ARG A 988 -9.97 -16.77 17.64
C ARG A 988 -9.28 -18.03 18.18
N VAL A 989 -8.25 -17.88 19.01
CA VAL A 989 -7.37 -18.98 19.44
C VAL A 989 -6.92 -18.86 20.89
N TYR A 990 -6.92 -19.98 21.62
CA TYR A 990 -6.38 -20.12 22.98
C TYR A 990 -5.65 -21.46 23.11
N ASP A 991 -4.44 -21.47 23.68
CA ASP A 991 -3.52 -22.63 23.75
C ASP A 991 -3.37 -23.39 22.41
N TYR A 992 -3.27 -22.64 21.31
CA TYR A 992 -3.27 -23.10 19.91
C TYR A 992 -4.54 -23.87 19.45
N GLN A 993 -5.64 -23.79 20.20
CA GLN A 993 -6.93 -24.36 19.83
C GLN A 993 -7.92 -23.27 19.47
N LEU A 994 -8.73 -23.50 18.43
CA LEU A 994 -9.80 -22.57 18.05
C LEU A 994 -10.84 -22.47 19.16
N ASN A 995 -11.15 -21.26 19.59
CA ASN A 995 -11.98 -21.01 20.76
C ASN A 995 -12.75 -19.68 20.63
N ASP A 996 -14.07 -19.75 20.51
CA ASP A 996 -14.95 -18.59 20.28
C ASP A 996 -14.88 -17.50 21.38
N CYS A 997 -14.38 -17.85 22.57
CA CYS A 997 -14.18 -16.90 23.68
C CYS A 997 -12.82 -16.21 23.69
N ALA A 998 -11.85 -16.66 22.88
CA ALA A 998 -10.48 -16.16 22.88
C ALA A 998 -10.27 -15.00 21.89
N PRO A 999 -9.31 -14.09 22.12
CA PRO A 999 -9.06 -12.97 21.20
C PRO A 999 -8.70 -13.41 19.77
N TYR A 1000 -8.96 -12.53 18.81
CA TYR A 1000 -8.29 -12.55 17.51
C TYR A 1000 -6.87 -11.98 17.65
N TYR A 1001 -5.89 -12.51 16.90
CA TYR A 1001 -4.52 -11.99 16.87
C TYR A 1001 -4.17 -11.50 15.45
N VAL A 1002 -3.44 -10.39 15.33
CA VAL A 1002 -2.98 -9.85 14.05
C VAL A 1002 -1.53 -9.36 14.16
N THR A 1003 -0.65 -10.01 13.41
CA THR A 1003 0.72 -9.59 13.13
C THR A 1003 0.73 -8.55 12.01
N ILE A 1004 1.28 -7.38 12.31
CA ILE A 1004 1.43 -6.20 11.43
C ILE A 1004 2.87 -5.65 11.52
N GLY A 1005 3.85 -6.53 11.72
CA GLY A 1005 5.29 -6.20 11.75
C GLY A 1005 5.89 -5.94 10.36
N ASP A 1006 5.05 -5.60 9.39
CA ASP A 1006 5.39 -5.45 7.99
C ASP A 1006 5.63 -3.98 7.58
N GLY A 1007 6.09 -3.15 8.51
CA GLY A 1007 6.21 -1.71 8.32
C GLY A 1007 7.29 -1.23 7.35
N GLY A 1008 8.27 -2.06 6.98
CA GLY A 1008 9.25 -1.73 5.93
C GLY A 1008 10.71 -1.62 6.35
N ASN A 1009 11.10 -2.13 7.52
CA ASN A 1009 12.46 -1.98 8.04
C ASN A 1009 13.60 -2.58 7.18
N ILE A 1010 14.83 -2.32 7.63
CA ILE A 1010 16.10 -2.64 6.96
C ILE A 1010 16.50 -4.14 7.03
N GLU A 1011 15.81 -4.96 7.83
CA GLU A 1011 16.11 -6.40 8.01
C GLU A 1011 15.56 -7.25 6.87
N GLN A 1012 14.49 -6.79 6.20
CA GLN A 1012 13.75 -7.44 5.11
C GLN A 1012 12.64 -8.42 5.57
N LEU A 1013 11.73 -8.71 4.63
CA LEU A 1013 10.58 -9.61 4.80
C LEU A 1013 10.97 -11.06 5.11
N TYR A 1014 10.27 -11.67 6.06
CA TYR A 1014 10.34 -13.10 6.31
C TYR A 1014 9.38 -13.84 5.36
N VAL A 1015 9.92 -14.72 4.51
CA VAL A 1015 9.16 -15.43 3.46
C VAL A 1015 8.95 -16.92 3.73
N GLU A 1016 9.69 -17.50 4.67
CA GLU A 1016 9.61 -18.93 4.99
C GLU A 1016 8.59 -19.20 6.10
N TRP A 1017 7.67 -20.13 5.82
CA TRP A 1017 6.72 -20.63 6.81
C TRP A 1017 7.25 -21.84 7.57
N VAL A 1018 6.85 -21.95 8.84
CA VAL A 1018 7.13 -23.15 9.63
C VAL A 1018 6.35 -24.36 9.08
N ASN A 1019 7.00 -25.52 9.07
CA ASN A 1019 6.39 -26.83 8.83
C ASN A 1019 7.31 -27.94 9.38
N ARG A 1020 6.91 -29.21 9.29
CA ARG A 1020 7.70 -30.36 9.77
C ARG A 1020 9.10 -30.54 9.15
N THR A 1021 9.39 -29.99 7.97
CA THR A 1021 10.72 -30.08 7.33
C THR A 1021 11.56 -28.82 7.53
N ASN A 1022 10.93 -27.65 7.74
CA ASN A 1022 11.60 -26.39 8.10
C ASN A 1022 11.16 -25.92 9.49
N CYS A 1023 11.34 -26.81 10.48
CA CYS A 1023 11.02 -26.57 11.88
C CYS A 1023 12.29 -26.08 12.61
N PRO A 1024 12.29 -24.90 13.24
CA PRO A 1024 13.43 -24.47 14.06
C PRO A 1024 13.60 -25.39 15.28
N PRO A 1025 14.82 -25.49 15.85
CA PRO A 1025 15.07 -26.33 17.01
C PRO A 1025 14.31 -25.80 18.23
N GLU A 1026 13.79 -26.69 19.08
CA GLU A 1026 12.97 -26.32 20.25
C GLU A 1026 13.68 -25.34 21.22
N THR A 1027 15.02 -25.30 21.17
CA THR A 1027 15.89 -24.37 21.90
C THR A 1027 15.75 -22.90 21.49
N VAL A 1028 14.93 -22.54 20.50
CA VAL A 1028 14.57 -21.12 20.25
C VAL A 1028 13.73 -20.51 21.37
N THR A 1029 13.15 -21.33 22.25
CA THR A 1029 12.37 -20.88 23.40
C THR A 1029 12.76 -21.64 24.68
N GLN A 1030 12.55 -21.00 25.84
CA GLN A 1030 12.77 -21.62 27.14
C GLN A 1030 11.55 -22.45 27.60
N CYS A 1031 10.39 -22.27 26.96
CA CYS A 1031 9.12 -22.89 27.34
C CYS A 1031 8.48 -23.66 26.16
N PRO A 1032 9.15 -24.66 25.56
CA PRO A 1032 8.65 -25.32 24.36
C PRO A 1032 7.32 -26.06 24.61
N THR A 1033 6.37 -25.89 23.70
CA THR A 1033 5.06 -26.56 23.73
C THR A 1033 4.79 -27.34 22.45
N HIS A 1034 4.10 -28.49 22.58
CA HIS A 1034 3.93 -29.47 21.51
C HIS A 1034 2.45 -29.69 21.20
N GLN A 1035 2.01 -29.28 20.01
CA GLN A 1035 0.65 -29.51 19.54
C GLN A 1035 0.57 -30.87 18.84
N ASN A 1036 -0.32 -31.74 19.32
CA ASN A 1036 -0.43 -33.15 18.90
C ASN A 1036 0.93 -33.90 18.92
N GLY A 1037 1.78 -33.61 19.92
CA GLY A 1037 3.11 -34.23 20.06
C GLY A 1037 4.20 -33.66 19.15
N HIS A 1038 3.98 -32.51 18.50
CA HIS A 1038 4.95 -31.86 17.62
C HIS A 1038 5.13 -30.37 17.95
N PHE A 1039 6.37 -29.88 17.93
CA PHE A 1039 6.68 -28.47 18.15
C PHE A 1039 6.14 -27.59 17.00
N CYS A 1040 6.27 -28.07 15.77
CA CYS A 1040 5.82 -27.42 14.53
C CYS A 1040 4.64 -28.16 13.87
N PRO A 1041 3.70 -27.44 13.21
CA PRO A 1041 2.62 -28.04 12.42
C PRO A 1041 3.14 -28.71 11.12
N SER A 1042 2.31 -29.54 10.48
CA SER A 1042 2.58 -30.10 9.15
C SER A 1042 2.44 -29.11 8.00
N GLU A 1043 1.52 -28.16 8.14
CA GLU A 1043 1.06 -27.22 7.11
C GLU A 1043 0.57 -25.93 7.79
N GLN A 1044 -0.14 -25.04 7.09
CA GLN A 1044 -0.74 -23.87 7.73
C GLN A 1044 -1.81 -24.33 8.75
N PRO A 1045 -1.65 -24.01 10.05
CA PRO A 1045 -2.57 -24.49 11.07
C PRO A 1045 -3.88 -23.70 11.06
N SER A 1046 -4.95 -24.29 11.58
CA SER A 1046 -6.31 -23.72 11.53
C SER A 1046 -6.49 -22.40 12.29
N TRP A 1047 -5.59 -22.06 13.23
CA TRP A 1047 -5.57 -20.75 13.87
C TRP A 1047 -4.99 -19.64 12.98
N SER A 1048 -4.18 -19.96 11.97
CA SER A 1048 -3.69 -19.00 10.97
C SER A 1048 -4.71 -18.87 9.84
N ALA A 1049 -5.43 -17.74 9.79
CA ALA A 1049 -6.51 -17.52 8.82
C ALA A 1049 -5.99 -16.92 7.51
N TYR A 1050 -5.04 -15.98 7.56
CA TYR A 1050 -4.43 -15.35 6.40
C TYR A 1050 -2.97 -15.01 6.71
N ARG A 1051 -2.03 -15.30 5.80
CA ARG A 1051 -0.64 -14.83 5.90
C ARG A 1051 -0.04 -14.48 4.54
N GLU A 1052 0.64 -13.35 4.46
CA GLU A 1052 1.29 -12.83 3.24
C GLU A 1052 2.59 -12.07 3.57
N PRO A 1053 3.76 -12.47 3.01
CA PRO A 1053 5.02 -11.77 3.22
C PRO A 1053 5.15 -10.57 2.28
N SER A 1054 4.34 -9.53 2.54
CA SER A 1054 4.41 -8.20 1.91
C SER A 1054 4.64 -7.17 3.00
N PHE A 1055 5.20 -6.00 2.66
CA PHE A 1055 5.15 -4.82 3.54
C PHE A 1055 3.80 -4.12 3.39
N GLY A 1056 3.36 -3.37 4.41
CA GLY A 1056 2.04 -2.75 4.42
C GLY A 1056 1.70 -2.05 5.73
N MET A 1057 0.43 -1.68 5.84
CA MET A 1057 -0.17 -1.10 7.05
C MET A 1057 -1.61 -1.61 7.24
N GLY A 1058 -2.11 -1.49 8.47
CA GLY A 1058 -3.47 -1.84 8.84
C GLY A 1058 -4.34 -0.62 9.13
N VAL A 1059 -5.65 -0.76 8.91
CA VAL A 1059 -6.66 0.14 9.46
C VAL A 1059 -7.72 -0.70 10.18
N LEU A 1060 -7.90 -0.41 11.47
CA LEU A 1060 -9.04 -0.88 12.26
C LEU A 1060 -10.08 0.24 12.32
N GLU A 1061 -11.30 -0.05 11.89
CA GLU A 1061 -12.45 0.83 12.06
C GLU A 1061 -13.48 0.14 12.94
N VAL A 1062 -13.54 0.53 14.21
CA VAL A 1062 -14.52 0.02 15.16
C VAL A 1062 -15.87 0.69 14.84
N LYS A 1063 -16.81 -0.08 14.28
CA LYS A 1063 -18.09 0.41 13.72
C LYS A 1063 -19.17 0.54 14.79
N SER A 1064 -19.15 -0.31 15.81
CA SER A 1064 -20.16 -0.36 16.87
C SER A 1064 -19.61 -1.07 18.13
N ALA A 1065 -20.42 -1.14 19.18
CA ALA A 1065 -20.12 -1.89 20.41
C ALA A 1065 -19.97 -3.42 20.21
N THR A 1066 -20.23 -3.94 19.01
CA THR A 1066 -20.15 -5.38 18.68
C THR A 1066 -19.38 -5.71 17.41
N GLU A 1067 -19.14 -4.76 16.50
CA GLU A 1067 -18.47 -4.99 15.22
C GLU A 1067 -17.33 -3.99 14.96
N ALA A 1068 -16.19 -4.51 14.52
CA ALA A 1068 -15.04 -3.74 14.05
C ALA A 1068 -14.55 -4.29 12.71
N GLU A 1069 -14.37 -3.43 11.72
CA GLU A 1069 -13.83 -3.80 10.43
C GLU A 1069 -12.31 -3.62 10.43
N TRP A 1070 -11.59 -4.66 10.03
CA TRP A 1070 -10.15 -4.61 9.79
C TRP A 1070 -9.86 -4.69 8.30
N THR A 1071 -8.92 -3.86 7.84
CA THR A 1071 -8.39 -3.88 6.48
C THR A 1071 -6.87 -3.78 6.50
N TRP A 1072 -6.20 -4.63 5.72
CA TRP A 1072 -4.75 -4.56 5.50
C TRP A 1072 -4.43 -4.13 4.07
N HIS A 1073 -3.45 -3.22 3.94
CA HIS A 1073 -3.09 -2.50 2.72
C HIS A 1073 -1.59 -2.65 2.48
N ARG A 1074 -1.20 -3.46 1.50
CA ARG A 1074 0.22 -3.71 1.20
C ARG A 1074 0.83 -2.66 0.29
N ASN A 1075 2.11 -2.37 0.50
CA ASN A 1075 2.85 -1.26 -0.12
C ASN A 1075 3.01 -1.34 -1.64
N GLN A 1076 2.92 -2.53 -2.23
CA GLN A 1076 3.06 -2.74 -3.67
C GLN A 1076 1.73 -2.71 -4.44
N ASP A 1077 0.64 -2.30 -3.79
CA ASP A 1077 -0.59 -1.83 -4.43
C ASP A 1077 -0.76 -0.31 -4.24
N GLY A 1078 -1.83 0.29 -4.79
CA GLY A 1078 -2.22 1.65 -4.43
C GLY A 1078 -2.83 1.70 -3.01
N ALA A 1079 -2.67 2.82 -2.30
CA ALA A 1079 -3.04 2.98 -0.88
C ALA A 1079 -4.53 2.73 -0.52
N ALA A 1080 -5.43 2.66 -1.51
CA ALA A 1080 -6.84 2.32 -1.31
C ALA A 1080 -7.16 0.82 -1.49
N VAL A 1081 -6.17 0.02 -1.92
CA VAL A 1081 -6.35 -1.41 -2.24
C VAL A 1081 -6.22 -2.27 -0.99
N VAL A 1082 -7.37 -2.69 -0.48
CA VAL A 1082 -7.45 -3.67 0.61
C VAL A 1082 -7.13 -5.08 0.08
N ARG A 1083 -6.22 -5.79 0.76
CA ARG A 1083 -5.79 -7.15 0.40
C ARG A 1083 -6.28 -8.25 1.33
N ASP A 1084 -6.49 -7.92 2.59
CA ASP A 1084 -7.26 -8.73 3.51
C ASP A 1084 -8.29 -7.84 4.23
N ARG A 1085 -9.51 -8.36 4.40
CA ARG A 1085 -10.64 -7.68 5.04
C ARG A 1085 -11.39 -8.67 5.91
N VAL A 1086 -11.73 -8.27 7.13
CA VAL A 1086 -12.57 -9.06 8.03
C VAL A 1086 -13.40 -8.14 8.92
N THR A 1087 -14.62 -8.55 9.25
CA THR A 1087 -15.37 -7.99 10.38
C THR A 1087 -15.06 -8.83 11.60
N PHE A 1088 -14.32 -8.26 12.55
CA PHE A 1088 -14.22 -8.82 13.89
C PHE A 1088 -15.52 -8.55 14.63
N THR A 1089 -16.11 -9.61 15.18
CA THR A 1089 -17.24 -9.51 16.11
C THR A 1089 -16.74 -9.65 17.54
N ARG A 1090 -17.29 -8.86 18.47
CA ARG A 1090 -16.99 -8.95 19.91
C ARG A 1090 -17.38 -10.34 20.45
N GLY A 1091 -16.69 -10.85 21.47
CA GLY A 1091 -17.02 -12.16 22.07
C GLY A 1091 -18.43 -12.22 22.66
N ASP A 1092 -19.04 -13.42 22.72
CA ASP A 1092 -20.31 -13.62 23.44
C ASP A 1092 -20.13 -13.17 24.90
N PRO A 1093 -20.95 -12.25 25.46
CA PRO A 1093 -20.85 -11.84 26.85
C PRO A 1093 -20.86 -13.00 27.86
N ALA A 1094 -21.43 -14.16 27.51
CA ALA A 1094 -21.38 -15.39 28.30
C ALA A 1094 -19.99 -16.07 28.33
N CYS A 1095 -18.97 -15.51 27.67
CA CYS A 1095 -17.56 -15.88 27.79
C CYS A 1095 -16.84 -15.16 28.95
N ALA A 1096 -17.29 -13.97 29.34
CA ALA A 1096 -16.61 -13.15 30.35
C ALA A 1096 -16.58 -13.84 31.73
N GLY A 1097 -15.46 -13.74 32.45
CA GLY A 1097 -15.30 -14.33 33.77
C GLY A 1097 -15.23 -15.87 33.79
N ARG A 1098 -15.15 -16.53 32.63
CA ARG A 1098 -14.80 -17.95 32.57
C ARG A 1098 -13.33 -18.11 32.96
N ARG A 1099 -13.05 -18.80 34.06
CA ARG A 1099 -11.70 -19.26 34.37
C ARG A 1099 -11.14 -20.04 33.18
N ALA A 1100 -10.01 -19.58 32.65
CA ALA A 1100 -9.32 -20.26 31.58
C ALA A 1100 -8.91 -21.68 32.03
N PRO A 1101 -9.07 -22.72 31.18
CA PRO A 1101 -8.43 -24.00 31.46
C PRO A 1101 -6.90 -23.78 31.44
N PRO A 1102 -6.15 -24.28 32.44
CA PRO A 1102 -4.71 -24.04 32.49
C PRO A 1102 -4.06 -24.60 31.21
N PRO A 1103 -3.16 -23.84 30.55
CA PRO A 1103 -2.46 -24.32 29.37
C PRO A 1103 -1.57 -25.52 29.73
N ALA A 1104 -1.20 -26.33 28.75
CA ALA A 1104 -0.42 -27.55 28.96
C ALA A 1104 1.05 -27.26 29.34
N LEU A 1105 1.28 -26.87 30.60
CA LEU A 1105 2.61 -26.55 31.14
C LEU A 1105 3.56 -27.76 31.11
N PRO A 1106 4.80 -27.62 30.61
CA PRO A 1106 5.80 -28.67 30.72
C PRO A 1106 6.30 -28.81 32.19
N PRO A 1107 6.67 -30.01 32.67
CA PRO A 1107 6.97 -30.28 34.10
C PRO A 1107 8.18 -29.58 34.71
N ALA A 1108 8.83 -28.64 34.02
CA ALA A 1108 9.95 -27.83 34.51
C ALA A 1108 9.55 -26.39 34.89
N LEU A 1109 8.27 -26.03 34.72
CA LEU A 1109 7.70 -24.69 34.95
C LEU A 1109 6.46 -24.71 35.86
N ALA A 1110 6.29 -25.79 36.63
CA ALA A 1110 5.23 -26.01 37.61
C ALA A 1110 5.83 -26.47 38.95
#